data_AF-A0A1Y2BI23-F1
#
_entry.id   AF-A0A1Y2BI23-F1
#
_cell.length_a   1.000
_cell.length_b   1.000
_cell.length_c   1.000
_cell.angle_alpha   90.00
_cell.angle_beta   90.00
_cell.angle_gamma   90.00
#
_symmetry.space_group_name_H-M   'P 1'
#
loop_
_entity.id
_entity.type
_entity.pdbx_description
1 polymer ?
#
loop_
_entity_poly.entity_id
_entity_poly.type
_entity_poly.pdbx_seq_one_letter_code
_entity_poly.pdbx_strand_id
1 'polypeptide(L)'
;MFFYCIFLLSTQGIYILKNNAGTITKVDNANIADGDLALNIHIYKCDAQINCEKISGYAWNTGRTAIYRIPASGVPSKLTIEDGTITSCNENIGLIYTSSGDNYICMEDGYAAKIENNKYYIFGEGTMYTTHNPFPSVANKIFKMTADYGIIDENYNAENGKNYVVQTGTGVNDYAVYKYYESSDSFIRDSELSGVKNYDLHDTGLNIYDEYPLKDTKSIAEADIANWALFNCKHGECLQTYGYMKSQNEDKYFKYYADGTTDNAMLTTTGFSQCSSDGENGLMSNGKLCITHGNESTRVTGDMSNGNLFVVHSADGDPFYNSAPDDLLLEATSNSITISNIYEGRSGILTHKNQKILSSSITEGTEGNNEKLILYDCEKTGSCERLGGYAINGSKIYSVLKTDSSSKSSIKYNNGVITEVSACSSASSGTIVKIGTENYLCLDNTNKVKLTDYGYYALGNDAFDSGSPFVAGDKKKMIKITEDLIAFDHIYDEFSKCVIKNSDKYTVYSQSSKLYTKASEDSGVFVYNQKNNDNVFVNVVNPASVTNLPDIEKWSLFDCALGNCQRSFGYYKPGTNYFSIAESGINEIFTPSAIEDNHCLLATDAGNLLKDGKLCVVPSSDYDQQKNATMAFGRYLISTDNNSIFTAAHQGESIVVEGKETSFIWKSVSDINIYSVDSGTIGIPDYTTSDDTRAKIGLYKCSSNICKKIDGYAYSDSKYYTIDKSSGASLTSISEGTCDQAASIGKIITKEGVKTLCLGSGASVPIPDRKGRFVVGTVDSGSKLTNNKLINITGSYIVVDDVLEQESTIHFLIKFDSVYIAYKMNTNSKTFSIDNTVSGMKTYQKIDASDDTNVYREITSMSDISYENVSELDLFQCSGGQCKEIPGYVLVSGNEVFKCTGGSCGNAHGGDKVASCTGSDVGKTIIKAAQGNNPANIQLCTGASASIDITNTQAYYIGNNPIKYVGNVEKTVIGLPIPENKLELESSLKYNKKRISNCL
;
A
#
# COMPACT_ATOMS: atom_id res chain seq x y z
N MET A 1 -21.42 45.06 -61.27
CA MET A 1 -22.68 45.07 -62.04
C MET A 1 -22.72 43.81 -62.91
N PHE A 2 -23.19 42.68 -62.37
CA PHE A 2 -23.55 41.45 -63.09
C PHE A 2 -24.60 40.74 -62.22
N PHE A 3 -25.86 41.16 -62.38
CA PHE A 3 -27.03 40.59 -61.72
C PHE A 3 -27.90 39.99 -62.81
N TYR A 4 -27.54 38.83 -63.35
CA TYR A 4 -28.47 38.03 -64.15
C TYR A 4 -28.11 36.54 -63.96
N CYS A 5 -29.12 35.76 -63.57
CA CYS A 5 -29.12 34.31 -63.34
C CYS A 5 -28.77 33.79 -61.93
N ILE A 6 -29.48 34.26 -60.89
CA ILE A 6 -29.77 33.46 -59.68
C ILE A 6 -31.30 33.47 -59.47
N PHE A 7 -32.05 32.81 -60.35
CA PHE A 7 -33.52 32.69 -60.22
C PHE A 7 -33.98 31.31 -59.70
N LEU A 8 -33.06 30.45 -59.29
CA LEU A 8 -33.34 29.07 -58.84
C LEU A 8 -33.16 28.85 -57.32
N LEU A 9 -32.82 29.90 -56.55
CA LEU A 9 -32.71 29.81 -55.10
C LEU A 9 -33.98 30.43 -54.48
N SER A 10 -34.99 29.60 -54.15
CA SER A 10 -36.26 30.10 -53.62
C SER A 10 -36.32 30.15 -52.08
N THR A 11 -35.20 29.94 -51.39
CA THR A 11 -35.16 29.83 -49.93
C THR A 11 -33.90 30.46 -49.33
N GLN A 12 -34.03 31.08 -48.15
CA GLN A 12 -32.91 31.46 -47.30
C GLN A 12 -32.03 30.23 -47.01
N GLY A 13 -30.70 30.37 -47.00
CA GLY A 13 -29.81 29.24 -46.70
C GLY A 13 -28.35 29.41 -47.10
N ILE A 14 -27.59 28.34 -46.86
CA ILE A 14 -26.18 28.21 -47.25
C ILE A 14 -26.09 27.42 -48.56
N TYR A 15 -25.35 27.95 -49.52
CA TYR A 15 -25.18 27.37 -50.84
C TYR A 15 -23.71 27.26 -51.22
N ILE A 16 -23.30 26.08 -51.67
CA ILE A 16 -22.01 25.88 -52.34
C ILE A 16 -22.23 26.14 -53.82
N LEU A 17 -21.67 27.22 -54.34
CA LEU A 17 -21.86 27.64 -55.73
C LEU A 17 -20.52 27.61 -56.47
N LYS A 18 -20.57 27.18 -57.73
CA LYS A 18 -19.42 27.18 -58.65
C LYS A 18 -19.61 28.26 -59.70
N ASN A 19 -18.59 29.09 -59.91
CA ASN A 19 -18.59 30.11 -60.95
C ASN A 19 -17.76 29.67 -62.16
N ASN A 20 -18.41 29.14 -63.20
CA ASN A 20 -17.74 28.77 -64.44
C ASN A 20 -17.99 29.83 -65.51
N ALA A 21 -16.96 30.64 -65.81
CA ALA A 21 -16.97 31.63 -66.90
C ALA A 21 -18.22 32.54 -66.89
N GLY A 22 -18.64 33.00 -65.71
CA GLY A 22 -19.80 33.89 -65.53
C GLY A 22 -21.14 33.17 -65.33
N THR A 23 -21.17 31.84 -65.39
CA THR A 23 -22.35 31.05 -65.01
C THR A 23 -22.20 30.53 -63.58
N ILE A 24 -23.11 30.92 -62.70
CA ILE A 24 -23.17 30.41 -61.32
C ILE A 24 -24.08 29.19 -61.29
N THR A 25 -23.52 28.02 -60.99
CA THR A 25 -24.28 26.79 -60.81
C THR A 25 -24.23 26.39 -59.36
N LYS A 26 -25.39 26.07 -58.77
CA LYS A 26 -25.43 25.36 -57.49
C LYS A 26 -24.69 24.04 -57.66
N VAL A 27 -23.66 23.84 -56.85
CA VAL A 27 -23.02 22.54 -56.75
C VAL A 27 -23.92 21.74 -55.82
N ASP A 28 -24.78 20.91 -56.39
CA ASP A 28 -25.36 19.85 -55.56
C ASP A 28 -24.19 19.00 -55.05
N ASN A 29 -24.21 18.73 -53.75
CA ASN A 29 -23.06 18.31 -52.90
C ASN A 29 -22.32 17.05 -53.39
N ALA A 30 -22.78 16.41 -54.48
CA ALA A 30 -22.16 15.29 -55.16
C ALA A 30 -21.15 15.66 -56.27
N ASN A 31 -20.68 16.91 -56.44
CA ASN A 31 -19.85 17.29 -57.61
C ASN A 31 -18.55 18.10 -57.36
N ILE A 32 -17.94 18.09 -56.16
CA ILE A 32 -16.55 18.57 -56.03
C ILE A 32 -15.61 17.44 -56.50
N ALA A 33 -15.48 17.27 -57.81
CA ALA A 33 -14.57 16.29 -58.41
C ALA A 33 -13.11 16.73 -58.30
N ASP A 34 -12.20 15.80 -58.00
CA ASP A 34 -10.75 16.03 -57.94
C ASP A 34 -10.21 16.61 -59.27
N GLY A 35 -9.63 17.82 -59.24
CA GLY A 35 -9.02 18.51 -60.40
C GLY A 35 -9.12 20.04 -60.34
N ASP A 36 -8.73 20.73 -61.43
CA ASP A 36 -8.75 22.21 -61.63
C ASP A 36 -10.12 22.90 -61.42
N LEU A 37 -11.15 22.13 -61.05
CA LEU A 37 -12.53 22.56 -60.85
C LEU A 37 -12.80 23.19 -59.47
N ALA A 38 -11.86 23.09 -58.52
CA ALA A 38 -11.99 23.66 -57.17
C ALA A 38 -11.79 25.19 -57.12
N LEU A 39 -11.06 25.78 -58.08
CA LEU A 39 -10.69 27.21 -58.08
C LEU A 39 -11.88 28.18 -58.08
N ASN A 40 -13.07 27.71 -58.48
CA ASN A 40 -14.27 28.50 -58.68
C ASN A 40 -15.39 28.22 -57.67
N ILE A 41 -15.12 27.44 -56.62
CA ILE A 41 -16.12 27.07 -55.61
C ILE A 41 -16.13 28.11 -54.50
N HIS A 42 -17.31 28.58 -54.11
CA HIS A 42 -17.48 29.48 -52.97
C HIS A 42 -18.69 29.06 -52.16
N ILE A 43 -18.64 29.33 -50.85
CA ILE A 43 -19.78 29.19 -49.96
C ILE A 43 -20.48 30.55 -49.88
N TYR A 44 -21.79 30.56 -50.08
CA TYR A 44 -22.62 31.75 -49.97
C TYR A 44 -23.69 31.58 -48.89
N LYS A 45 -23.87 32.60 -48.06
CA LYS A 45 -25.00 32.74 -47.13
C LYS A 45 -26.01 33.69 -47.75
N CYS A 46 -27.22 33.22 -48.03
CA CYS A 46 -28.28 34.03 -48.64
C CYS A 46 -29.40 34.28 -47.64
N ASP A 47 -29.85 35.54 -47.53
CA ASP A 47 -31.03 35.91 -46.74
C ASP A 47 -32.36 35.53 -47.43
N ALA A 48 -33.48 35.87 -46.81
CA ALA A 48 -34.82 35.60 -47.35
C ALA A 48 -35.13 36.39 -48.64
N GLN A 49 -34.40 37.48 -48.89
CA GLN A 49 -34.46 38.31 -50.08
C GLN A 49 -33.44 37.86 -51.15
N ILE A 50 -32.72 36.76 -50.91
CA ILE A 50 -31.71 36.18 -51.80
C ILE A 50 -30.52 37.14 -52.00
N ASN A 51 -30.25 38.02 -51.02
CA ASN A 51 -28.98 38.71 -50.95
C ASN A 51 -27.95 37.72 -50.41
N CYS A 52 -27.01 37.32 -51.28
CA CYS A 52 -26.00 36.33 -50.95
C CYS A 52 -24.65 37.00 -50.69
N GLU A 53 -24.06 36.73 -49.53
CA GLU A 53 -22.68 37.10 -49.21
C GLU A 53 -21.76 35.88 -49.30
N LYS A 54 -20.51 36.07 -49.75
CA LYS A 54 -19.49 35.03 -49.70
C LYS A 54 -19.03 34.86 -48.26
N ILE A 55 -18.98 33.62 -47.78
CA ILE A 55 -18.47 33.29 -46.46
C ILE A 55 -17.31 32.29 -46.55
N SER A 56 -16.50 32.24 -45.49
CA SER A 56 -15.47 31.22 -45.32
C SER A 56 -16.09 29.92 -44.81
N GLY A 57 -15.44 28.80 -45.09
CA GLY A 57 -15.83 27.51 -44.53
C GLY A 57 -15.01 26.33 -45.03
N TYR A 58 -15.50 25.15 -44.69
CA TYR A 58 -15.05 23.86 -45.20
C TYR A 58 -16.18 23.22 -46.00
N ALA A 59 -15.86 22.45 -47.04
CA ALA A 59 -16.83 21.66 -47.79
C ALA A 59 -16.29 20.26 -48.07
N TRP A 60 -17.15 19.25 -47.94
CA TRP A 60 -16.82 17.88 -48.30
C TRP A 60 -16.87 17.67 -49.81
N ASN A 61 -16.01 16.79 -50.30
CA ASN A 61 -16.05 16.35 -51.70
C ASN A 61 -17.09 15.26 -51.95
N THR A 62 -17.30 14.92 -53.23
CA THR A 62 -18.14 13.79 -53.61
C THR A 62 -17.62 12.49 -53.00
N GLY A 63 -18.42 11.85 -52.15
CA GLY A 63 -18.03 10.62 -51.46
C GLY A 63 -17.29 10.83 -50.13
N ARG A 64 -17.13 12.08 -49.66
CA ARG A 64 -16.55 12.44 -48.34
C ARG A 64 -15.15 11.88 -48.10
N THR A 65 -14.37 11.78 -49.16
CA THR A 65 -12.97 11.34 -49.11
C THR A 65 -11.98 12.50 -48.94
N ALA A 66 -12.43 13.76 -49.10
CA ALA A 66 -11.61 14.95 -48.91
C ALA A 66 -12.43 16.14 -48.41
N ILE A 67 -11.77 17.01 -47.65
CA ILE A 67 -12.30 18.30 -47.20
C ILE A 67 -11.60 19.40 -47.99
N TYR A 68 -12.37 20.37 -48.47
CA TYR A 68 -11.88 21.58 -49.12
C TYR A 68 -12.02 22.75 -48.17
N ARG A 69 -10.93 23.50 -48.03
CA ARG A 69 -10.92 24.79 -47.39
C ARG A 69 -11.37 25.84 -48.39
N ILE A 70 -12.41 26.60 -48.06
CA ILE A 70 -12.99 27.64 -48.92
C ILE A 70 -12.94 28.98 -48.18
N PRO A 71 -11.92 29.83 -48.39
CA PRO A 71 -11.89 31.16 -47.79
C PRO A 71 -12.90 32.11 -48.50
N ALA A 72 -13.44 33.07 -47.76
CA ALA A 72 -14.34 34.11 -48.31
C ALA A 72 -13.65 34.94 -49.42
N SER A 73 -12.35 35.21 -49.22
CA SER A 73 -11.46 35.82 -50.19
C SER A 73 -10.25 34.92 -50.41
N GLY A 74 -10.11 34.35 -51.60
CA GLY A 74 -8.97 33.50 -51.95
C GLY A 74 -9.39 32.35 -52.86
N VAL A 75 -8.42 31.47 -53.10
CA VAL A 75 -8.60 30.27 -53.91
C VAL A 75 -8.92 29.10 -52.96
N PRO A 76 -10.02 28.36 -53.18
CA PRO A 76 -10.27 27.12 -52.45
C PRO A 76 -9.11 26.16 -52.62
N SER A 77 -8.68 25.54 -51.53
CA SER A 77 -7.64 24.52 -51.55
C SER A 77 -8.19 23.22 -51.01
N LYS A 78 -7.87 22.10 -51.68
CA LYS A 78 -8.02 20.78 -51.06
C LYS A 78 -7.17 20.80 -49.80
N LEU A 79 -7.74 20.40 -48.67
CA LEU A 79 -6.96 20.22 -47.46
C LEU A 79 -6.01 19.05 -47.75
N THR A 80 -4.72 19.35 -47.98
CA THR A 80 -3.70 18.31 -48.08
C THR A 80 -3.52 17.80 -46.66
N ILE A 81 -4.19 16.70 -46.36
CA ILE A 81 -4.11 16.02 -45.07
C ILE A 81 -2.65 15.59 -44.89
N GLU A 82 -1.89 16.32 -44.07
CA GLU A 82 -0.61 15.82 -43.60
C GLU A 82 -0.91 14.76 -42.54
N ASP A 83 -0.82 13.50 -42.94
CA ASP A 83 -0.94 12.34 -42.07
C ASP A 83 0.20 12.40 -41.03
N GLY A 84 -0.07 12.96 -39.83
CA GLY A 84 0.75 12.75 -38.64
C GLY A 84 1.62 13.90 -38.09
N THR A 85 1.50 15.16 -38.50
CA THR A 85 2.40 16.25 -38.02
C THR A 85 1.80 17.26 -37.04
N ILE A 86 0.48 17.33 -36.86
CA ILE A 86 -0.11 18.23 -35.85
C ILE A 86 0.03 17.59 -34.46
N THR A 87 1.08 17.99 -33.75
CA THR A 87 1.37 17.55 -32.38
C THR A 87 0.60 18.37 -31.33
N SER A 88 0.06 19.53 -31.70
CA SER A 88 -0.77 20.37 -30.81
C SER A 88 -1.68 21.30 -31.59
N CYS A 89 -2.82 21.67 -30.98
CA CYS A 89 -3.74 22.68 -31.51
C CYS A 89 -3.30 24.13 -31.24
N ASN A 90 -2.12 24.30 -30.62
CA ASN A 90 -1.47 25.59 -30.46
C ASN A 90 -1.37 26.27 -31.83
N GLU A 91 -1.84 27.51 -31.92
CA GLU A 91 -1.84 28.32 -33.16
C GLU A 91 -2.71 27.80 -34.31
N ASN A 92 -3.44 26.70 -34.10
CA ASN A 92 -4.18 25.95 -35.12
C ASN A 92 -5.68 25.86 -34.84
N ILE A 93 -6.23 26.69 -33.94
CA ILE A 93 -7.67 26.71 -33.64
C ILE A 93 -8.49 26.83 -34.94
N GLY A 94 -9.53 26.00 -35.09
CA GLY A 94 -10.39 25.90 -36.26
C GLY A 94 -9.81 25.10 -37.43
N LEU A 95 -8.55 24.65 -37.36
CA LEU A 95 -7.94 23.80 -38.38
C LEU A 95 -8.48 22.37 -38.28
N ILE A 96 -8.88 21.82 -39.43
CA ILE A 96 -9.22 20.41 -39.58
C ILE A 96 -7.98 19.62 -40.01
N TYR A 97 -7.79 18.43 -39.44
CA TYR A 97 -6.75 17.47 -39.82
C TYR A 97 -7.27 16.03 -39.72
N THR A 98 -6.52 15.05 -40.23
CA THR A 98 -6.87 13.63 -40.11
C THR A 98 -5.81 12.91 -39.29
N SER A 99 -6.24 12.05 -38.39
CA SER A 99 -5.36 11.16 -37.61
C SER A 99 -6.01 9.79 -37.52
N SER A 100 -5.24 8.74 -37.85
CA SER A 100 -5.71 7.34 -37.77
C SER A 100 -7.00 7.07 -38.56
N GLY A 101 -7.22 7.79 -39.67
CA GLY A 101 -8.39 7.65 -40.54
C GLY A 101 -9.63 8.47 -40.11
N ASP A 102 -9.59 9.15 -38.97
CA ASP A 102 -10.65 10.05 -38.50
C ASP A 102 -10.27 11.52 -38.69
N ASN A 103 -11.26 12.38 -38.95
CA ASN A 103 -11.05 13.82 -39.07
C ASN A 103 -11.27 14.50 -37.72
N TYR A 104 -10.40 15.44 -37.36
CA TYR A 104 -10.42 16.19 -36.11
C TYR A 104 -10.40 17.68 -36.41
N ILE A 105 -11.01 18.47 -35.54
CA ILE A 105 -10.96 19.94 -35.57
C ILE A 105 -10.32 20.46 -34.29
N CYS A 106 -9.35 21.36 -34.43
CA CYS A 106 -8.74 22.02 -33.29
C CYS A 106 -9.70 23.01 -32.64
N MET A 107 -9.97 22.82 -31.35
CA MET A 107 -10.98 23.56 -30.60
C MET A 107 -10.36 24.72 -29.83
N GLU A 108 -9.22 24.46 -29.19
CA GLU A 108 -8.44 25.38 -28.38
C GLU A 108 -7.01 24.82 -28.24
N ASP A 109 -6.12 25.50 -27.51
CA ASP A 109 -4.78 24.98 -27.30
C ASP A 109 -4.81 23.60 -26.60
N GLY A 110 -4.06 22.64 -27.16
CA GLY A 110 -3.95 21.28 -26.65
C GLY A 110 -5.19 20.39 -26.82
N TYR A 111 -6.31 20.89 -27.39
CA TYR A 111 -7.55 20.12 -27.48
C TYR A 111 -8.18 20.13 -28.89
N ALA A 112 -8.49 18.94 -29.39
CA ALA A 112 -9.16 18.70 -30.66
C ALA A 112 -10.36 17.76 -30.48
N ALA A 113 -11.42 18.00 -31.25
CA ALA A 113 -12.62 17.16 -31.26
C ALA A 113 -12.70 16.37 -32.57
N LYS A 114 -13.21 15.13 -32.51
CA LYS A 114 -13.49 14.35 -33.71
C LYS A 114 -14.65 15.00 -34.46
N ILE A 115 -14.52 15.15 -35.77
CA ILE A 115 -15.53 15.75 -36.62
C ILE A 115 -16.61 14.72 -36.95
N GLU A 116 -17.82 15.06 -36.53
CA GLU A 116 -19.05 14.35 -36.83
C GLU A 116 -20.00 15.20 -37.67
N ASN A 117 -20.85 14.52 -38.43
CA ASN A 117 -21.86 15.17 -39.27
C ASN A 117 -22.96 15.75 -38.39
N ASN A 118 -23.41 16.96 -38.74
CA ASN A 118 -24.52 17.66 -38.06
C ASN A 118 -24.22 17.91 -36.57
N LYS A 119 -22.97 18.29 -36.27
CA LYS A 119 -22.51 18.66 -34.94
C LYS A 119 -21.89 20.05 -34.96
N TYR A 120 -21.93 20.70 -33.82
CA TYR A 120 -21.46 22.04 -33.59
C TYR A 120 -20.32 22.01 -32.58
N TYR A 121 -19.45 22.99 -32.66
CA TYR A 121 -18.20 23.05 -31.93
C TYR A 121 -18.00 24.46 -31.42
N ILE A 122 -17.45 24.61 -30.22
CA ILE A 122 -17.05 25.92 -29.67
C ILE A 122 -15.55 26.05 -29.85
N PHE A 123 -15.11 27.16 -30.43
CA PHE A 123 -13.70 27.51 -30.46
C PHE A 123 -13.37 28.39 -29.26
N GLY A 124 -12.45 27.91 -28.43
CA GLY A 124 -11.97 28.61 -27.25
C GLY A 124 -11.06 29.78 -27.57
N GLU A 125 -10.55 30.42 -26.52
CA GLU A 125 -9.53 31.46 -26.61
C GLU A 125 -8.19 30.89 -27.13
N GLY A 126 -7.53 31.63 -28.02
CA GLY A 126 -6.15 31.32 -28.43
C GLY A 126 -5.68 32.12 -29.64
N THR A 127 -4.40 31.96 -29.97
CA THR A 127 -3.76 32.64 -31.10
C THR A 127 -4.01 31.89 -32.40
N MET A 128 -4.18 32.64 -33.49
CA MET A 128 -4.25 32.08 -34.85
C MET A 128 -2.96 32.45 -35.57
N TYR A 129 -2.17 31.48 -36.02
CA TYR A 129 -0.91 31.80 -36.70
C TYR A 129 -0.72 31.15 -38.06
N THR A 130 -1.67 30.36 -38.56
CA THR A 130 -1.46 29.66 -39.83
C THR A 130 -2.26 30.23 -40.98
N THR A 131 -1.58 30.35 -42.12
CA THR A 131 -2.18 30.58 -43.45
C THR A 131 -3.12 29.44 -43.87
N HIS A 132 -3.39 28.45 -43.01
CA HIS A 132 -4.11 27.20 -43.30
C HIS A 132 -5.54 27.16 -42.75
N ASN A 133 -5.96 28.08 -41.86
CA ASN A 133 -7.35 28.21 -41.43
C ASN A 133 -8.17 29.04 -42.46
N PRO A 134 -9.36 28.58 -42.94
CA PRO A 134 -10.22 29.39 -43.83
C PRO A 134 -10.78 30.65 -43.17
N PHE A 135 -10.73 30.73 -41.85
CA PHE A 135 -11.32 31.79 -41.08
C PHE A 135 -10.25 32.67 -40.43
N PRO A 136 -10.23 33.97 -40.72
CA PRO A 136 -9.26 34.90 -40.13
C PRO A 136 -9.60 35.30 -38.68
N SER A 137 -10.81 35.01 -38.16
CA SER A 137 -11.21 35.29 -36.77
C SER A 137 -12.24 34.27 -36.24
N VAL A 138 -11.76 33.13 -35.72
CA VAL A 138 -12.67 32.06 -35.20
C VAL A 138 -12.54 31.69 -33.76
N ALA A 139 -11.50 32.17 -33.09
CA ALA A 139 -11.54 32.16 -31.63
C ALA A 139 -12.88 32.75 -31.20
N ASN A 140 -13.52 32.10 -30.23
CA ASN A 140 -14.74 32.57 -29.59
C ASN A 140 -16.02 32.46 -30.43
N LYS A 141 -16.01 31.60 -31.45
CA LYS A 141 -17.16 31.39 -32.33
C LYS A 141 -17.68 29.97 -32.21
N ILE A 142 -18.93 29.79 -32.63
CA ILE A 142 -19.51 28.47 -32.82
C ILE A 142 -19.33 28.05 -34.27
N PHE A 143 -18.81 26.85 -34.46
CA PHE A 143 -18.61 26.23 -35.76
C PHE A 143 -19.64 25.14 -35.97
N LYS A 144 -20.45 25.31 -37.00
CA LYS A 144 -21.50 24.39 -37.44
C LYS A 144 -20.93 23.48 -38.51
N MET A 145 -20.80 22.18 -38.21
CA MET A 145 -20.52 21.14 -39.19
C MET A 145 -21.81 20.43 -39.60
N THR A 146 -22.09 20.43 -40.89
CA THR A 146 -23.19 19.67 -41.49
C THR A 146 -22.64 18.45 -42.22
N ALA A 147 -23.54 17.63 -42.75
CA ALA A 147 -23.24 16.57 -43.70
C ALA A 147 -22.37 16.98 -44.91
N ASP A 148 -22.36 18.28 -45.27
CA ASP A 148 -21.84 18.76 -46.55
C ASP A 148 -20.81 19.88 -46.42
N TYR A 149 -20.92 20.72 -45.38
CA TYR A 149 -20.03 21.84 -45.15
C TYR A 149 -19.88 22.17 -43.66
N GLY A 150 -18.80 22.87 -43.32
CA GLY A 150 -18.56 23.45 -42.01
C GLY A 150 -18.40 24.97 -42.10
N ILE A 151 -19.16 25.74 -41.33
CA ILE A 151 -19.12 27.22 -41.33
C ILE A 151 -19.18 27.78 -39.91
N ILE A 152 -18.83 29.05 -39.77
CA ILE A 152 -19.06 29.79 -38.52
C ILE A 152 -20.50 30.26 -38.46
N ASP A 153 -21.15 30.03 -37.32
CA ASP A 153 -22.46 30.57 -37.05
C ASP A 153 -22.35 32.00 -36.50
N GLU A 154 -22.26 32.97 -37.41
CA GLU A 154 -22.19 34.40 -37.06
C GLU A 154 -23.49 34.95 -36.47
N ASN A 155 -24.58 34.18 -36.49
CA ASN A 155 -25.84 34.60 -35.90
C ASN A 155 -25.94 34.20 -34.42
N TYR A 156 -25.00 33.39 -33.93
CA TYR A 156 -25.00 32.92 -32.55
C TYR A 156 -24.59 34.03 -31.59
N ASN A 157 -25.40 34.26 -30.54
CA ASN A 157 -25.11 35.23 -29.48
C ASN A 157 -25.01 34.49 -28.14
N ALA A 158 -23.79 34.39 -27.61
CA ALA A 158 -23.57 33.86 -26.29
C ALA A 158 -23.99 34.85 -25.20
N GLU A 159 -24.42 34.35 -24.05
CA GLU A 159 -24.78 35.13 -22.88
C GLU A 159 -23.59 35.24 -21.93
N ASN A 160 -23.29 36.46 -21.49
CA ASN A 160 -22.15 36.73 -20.62
C ASN A 160 -22.25 35.95 -19.29
N GLY A 161 -21.20 35.20 -18.96
CA GLY A 161 -21.07 34.43 -17.72
C GLY A 161 -21.79 33.08 -17.71
N LYS A 162 -22.47 32.70 -18.81
CA LYS A 162 -23.17 31.42 -18.95
C LYS A 162 -22.20 30.30 -19.35
N ASN A 163 -22.41 29.11 -18.78
CA ASN A 163 -21.69 27.91 -19.20
C ASN A 163 -22.39 27.20 -20.36
N TYR A 164 -21.59 26.56 -21.19
CA TYR A 164 -21.99 25.82 -22.39
C TYR A 164 -21.32 24.46 -22.36
N VAL A 165 -22.11 23.39 -22.37
CA VAL A 165 -21.61 22.02 -22.48
C VAL A 165 -21.69 21.61 -23.96
N VAL A 166 -20.59 21.13 -24.53
CA VAL A 166 -20.52 20.69 -25.92
C VAL A 166 -20.15 19.22 -25.95
N GLN A 167 -20.96 18.38 -26.60
CA GLN A 167 -20.58 16.99 -26.84
C GLN A 167 -19.59 16.92 -28.01
N THR A 168 -18.34 16.55 -27.74
CA THR A 168 -17.22 16.63 -28.70
C THR A 168 -16.90 15.30 -29.40
N GLY A 169 -17.65 14.22 -29.13
CA GLY A 169 -17.48 12.92 -29.77
C GLY A 169 -18.71 12.00 -29.64
N THR A 170 -18.63 10.82 -30.25
CA THR A 170 -19.70 9.80 -30.22
C THR A 170 -19.86 9.11 -28.86
N GLY A 171 -18.87 9.25 -27.97
CA GLY A 171 -18.95 8.68 -26.63
C GLY A 171 -20.04 9.37 -25.81
N VAL A 172 -20.73 8.61 -24.96
CA VAL A 172 -21.69 9.13 -23.98
C VAL A 172 -21.03 10.01 -22.90
N ASN A 173 -19.71 10.17 -22.94
CA ASN A 173 -18.91 10.88 -21.94
C ASN A 173 -18.00 11.98 -22.53
N ASP A 174 -18.08 12.23 -23.85
CA ASP A 174 -17.19 13.18 -24.52
C ASP A 174 -17.79 14.58 -24.46
N TYR A 175 -17.70 15.27 -23.31
CA TYR A 175 -18.17 16.64 -23.16
C TYR A 175 -17.07 17.61 -22.74
N ALA A 176 -17.09 18.81 -23.32
CA ALA A 176 -16.27 19.95 -22.91
C ALA A 176 -17.18 21.09 -22.43
N VAL A 177 -16.73 21.82 -21.42
CA VAL A 177 -17.43 23.01 -20.92
C VAL A 177 -16.67 24.29 -21.24
N TYR A 178 -17.41 25.26 -21.75
CA TYR A 178 -16.94 26.62 -22.00
C TYR A 178 -17.81 27.63 -21.29
N LYS A 179 -17.22 28.71 -20.82
CA LYS A 179 -17.91 29.87 -20.29
C LYS A 179 -17.65 31.07 -21.17
N TYR A 180 -18.72 31.76 -21.55
CA TYR A 180 -18.59 32.96 -22.37
C TYR A 180 -18.36 34.21 -21.53
N TYR A 181 -17.43 35.06 -21.96
CA TYR A 181 -17.10 36.33 -21.34
C TYR A 181 -17.22 37.46 -22.37
N GLU A 182 -18.18 38.35 -22.18
CA GLU A 182 -18.42 39.50 -23.06
C GLU A 182 -17.24 40.48 -23.07
N SER A 183 -16.50 40.59 -21.95
CA SER A 183 -15.36 41.51 -21.84
C SER A 183 -14.20 41.17 -22.79
N SER A 184 -14.02 39.89 -23.09
CA SER A 184 -13.02 39.39 -24.04
C SER A 184 -13.66 38.97 -25.37
N ASP A 185 -14.99 39.01 -25.46
CA ASP A 185 -15.77 38.36 -26.52
C ASP A 185 -15.31 36.91 -26.72
N SER A 186 -15.11 36.16 -25.61
CA SER A 186 -14.45 34.84 -25.62
C SER A 186 -15.18 33.70 -24.94
N PHE A 187 -15.10 32.51 -25.54
CA PHE A 187 -15.34 31.26 -24.85
C PHE A 187 -14.04 30.79 -24.20
N ILE A 188 -14.07 30.59 -22.89
CA ILE A 188 -12.92 30.11 -22.11
C ILE A 188 -13.35 28.79 -21.47
N ARG A 189 -12.52 27.75 -21.59
CA ARG A 189 -12.79 26.47 -20.93
C ARG A 189 -12.89 26.66 -19.42
N ASP A 190 -14.00 26.25 -18.82
CA ASP A 190 -14.22 26.39 -17.37
C ASP A 190 -13.71 25.13 -16.65
N SER A 191 -12.41 25.09 -16.38
CA SER A 191 -11.75 23.99 -15.68
C SER A 191 -12.04 23.93 -14.17
N GLU A 192 -12.74 24.91 -13.62
CA GLU A 192 -13.11 24.95 -12.20
C GLU A 192 -14.57 24.55 -11.96
N LEU A 193 -15.37 24.40 -13.04
CA LEU A 193 -16.77 24.06 -12.94
C LEU A 193 -16.98 22.75 -12.18
N SER A 194 -17.81 22.81 -11.14
CA SER A 194 -18.14 21.68 -10.28
C SER A 194 -19.61 21.68 -9.87
N GLY A 195 -20.13 20.50 -9.55
CA GLY A 195 -21.50 20.27 -9.10
C GLY A 195 -22.47 19.95 -10.25
N VAL A 196 -23.73 19.76 -9.88
CA VAL A 196 -24.78 19.37 -10.82
C VAL A 196 -25.54 20.60 -11.30
N LYS A 197 -25.69 20.73 -12.62
CA LYS A 197 -26.28 21.88 -13.28
C LYS A 197 -27.24 21.48 -14.40
N ASN A 198 -28.31 22.25 -14.53
CA ASN A 198 -29.31 22.09 -15.57
C ASN A 198 -28.91 22.88 -16.81
N TYR A 199 -29.10 22.28 -17.97
CA TYR A 199 -28.83 22.89 -19.26
C TYR A 199 -30.01 22.66 -20.21
N ASP A 200 -30.23 23.59 -21.12
CA ASP A 200 -31.21 23.46 -22.20
C ASP A 200 -30.48 23.18 -23.52
N LEU A 201 -31.01 22.30 -24.35
CA LEU A 201 -30.44 22.07 -25.67
C LEU A 201 -30.67 23.32 -26.53
N HIS A 202 -29.59 23.98 -26.96
CA HIS A 202 -29.66 25.30 -27.60
C HIS A 202 -30.62 25.35 -28.81
N ASP A 203 -30.59 24.32 -29.67
CA ASP A 203 -31.53 24.12 -30.76
C ASP A 203 -31.64 22.62 -31.08
N THR A 204 -32.80 22.22 -31.60
CA THR A 204 -33.10 20.84 -31.95
C THR A 204 -32.10 20.29 -32.98
N GLY A 205 -31.44 19.19 -32.63
CA GLY A 205 -30.40 18.58 -33.48
C GLY A 205 -28.99 19.15 -33.28
N LEU A 206 -28.79 20.06 -32.31
CA LEU A 206 -27.46 20.47 -31.86
C LEU A 206 -26.90 19.50 -30.81
N ASN A 207 -25.65 19.74 -30.46
CA ASN A 207 -24.88 19.06 -29.41
C ASN A 207 -24.30 20.06 -28.40
N ILE A 208 -24.87 21.26 -28.36
CA ILE A 208 -24.49 22.34 -27.45
C ILE A 208 -25.66 22.57 -26.51
N TYR A 209 -25.35 22.55 -25.22
CA TYR A 209 -26.30 22.74 -24.14
C TYR A 209 -25.94 24.01 -23.38
N ASP A 210 -26.93 24.87 -23.21
CA ASP A 210 -26.84 26.18 -22.60
C ASP A 210 -27.23 26.10 -21.12
N GLU A 211 -26.40 26.61 -20.21
CA GLU A 211 -26.73 26.57 -18.78
C GLU A 211 -28.06 27.28 -18.51
N TYR A 212 -29.05 26.55 -18.02
CA TYR A 212 -30.35 27.11 -17.66
C TYR A 212 -30.45 27.19 -16.13
N PRO A 213 -30.19 28.36 -15.52
CA PRO A 213 -30.15 28.48 -14.07
C PRO A 213 -31.57 28.39 -13.49
N LEU A 214 -31.80 27.42 -12.60
CA LEU A 214 -33.08 27.23 -11.89
C LEU A 214 -33.32 28.26 -10.77
N LYS A 215 -32.92 29.53 -10.99
CA LYS A 215 -33.11 30.64 -10.06
C LYS A 215 -34.52 31.22 -10.12
N ASP A 216 -35.10 31.38 -11.31
CA ASP A 216 -36.48 31.83 -11.49
C ASP A 216 -37.19 30.83 -12.39
N THR A 217 -38.16 30.11 -11.82
CA THR A 217 -38.86 29.03 -12.51
C THR A 217 -40.33 29.34 -12.73
N LYS A 218 -40.77 30.59 -12.51
CA LYS A 218 -42.20 30.95 -12.45
C LYS A 218 -42.89 30.74 -13.78
N SER A 219 -42.17 31.02 -14.87
CA SER A 219 -42.66 31.01 -16.24
C SER A 219 -42.42 29.70 -17.01
N ILE A 220 -41.80 28.70 -16.39
CA ILE A 220 -41.41 27.46 -17.06
C ILE A 220 -42.66 26.62 -17.34
N ALA A 221 -42.90 26.32 -18.61
CA ALA A 221 -43.93 25.40 -19.07
C ALA A 221 -43.36 23.98 -19.21
N GLU A 222 -44.22 22.97 -19.19
CA GLU A 222 -43.81 21.56 -19.29
C GLU A 222 -43.09 21.26 -20.61
N ALA A 223 -43.47 21.93 -21.70
CA ALA A 223 -42.83 21.81 -23.00
C ALA A 223 -41.38 22.33 -23.03
N ASP A 224 -41.00 23.24 -22.13
CA ASP A 224 -39.64 23.79 -22.07
C ASP A 224 -38.63 22.77 -21.53
N ILE A 225 -39.10 21.75 -20.80
CA ILE A 225 -38.28 20.83 -20.03
C ILE A 225 -37.84 19.61 -20.87
N ALA A 226 -38.59 19.30 -21.94
CA ALA A 226 -38.35 18.15 -22.81
C ALA A 226 -36.93 18.13 -23.44
N ASN A 227 -36.34 19.31 -23.62
CA ASN A 227 -35.01 19.49 -24.20
C ASN A 227 -33.90 19.68 -23.16
N TRP A 228 -34.23 19.66 -21.87
CA TRP A 228 -33.23 19.86 -20.83
C TRP A 228 -32.35 18.62 -20.64
N ALA A 229 -31.13 18.87 -20.19
CA ALA A 229 -30.17 17.87 -19.79
C ALA A 229 -29.53 18.28 -18.47
N LEU A 230 -29.13 17.27 -17.69
CA LEU A 230 -28.50 17.47 -16.40
C LEU A 230 -27.06 17.00 -16.50
N PHE A 231 -26.11 17.84 -16.09
CA PHE A 231 -24.70 17.51 -16.12
C PHE A 231 -24.11 17.58 -14.71
N ASN A 232 -23.40 16.54 -14.33
CA ASN A 232 -22.55 16.51 -13.15
C ASN A 232 -21.14 16.89 -13.60
N CYS A 233 -20.58 17.94 -13.02
CA CYS A 233 -19.26 18.43 -13.36
C CYS A 233 -18.32 18.34 -12.16
N LYS A 234 -17.04 18.04 -12.41
CA LYS A 234 -15.96 18.18 -11.44
C LYS A 234 -14.69 18.62 -12.15
N HIS A 235 -14.10 19.72 -11.67
CA HIS A 235 -12.88 20.28 -12.27
C HIS A 235 -12.99 20.47 -13.80
N GLY A 236 -14.16 20.91 -14.28
CA GLY A 236 -14.45 21.14 -15.69
C GLY A 236 -14.69 19.89 -16.55
N GLU A 237 -14.55 18.68 -15.99
CA GLU A 237 -15.00 17.45 -16.61
C GLU A 237 -16.47 17.24 -16.29
N CYS A 238 -17.33 17.14 -17.30
CA CYS A 238 -18.77 17.01 -17.13
C CYS A 238 -19.29 15.74 -17.78
N LEU A 239 -20.18 15.04 -17.08
CA LEU A 239 -20.91 13.89 -17.60
C LEU A 239 -22.41 14.12 -17.44
N GLN A 240 -23.18 13.75 -18.45
CA GLN A 240 -24.63 13.79 -18.36
C GLN A 240 -25.09 12.83 -17.25
N THR A 241 -25.91 13.33 -16.33
CA THR A 241 -26.46 12.60 -15.17
C THR A 241 -27.97 12.69 -15.16
N TYR A 242 -28.62 12.02 -14.22
CA TYR A 242 -30.07 11.85 -14.14
C TYR A 242 -30.55 11.84 -12.70
N GLY A 243 -31.85 12.09 -12.49
CA GLY A 243 -32.44 12.17 -11.15
C GLY A 243 -33.40 13.35 -10.99
N TYR A 244 -33.27 14.08 -9.88
CA TYR A 244 -34.17 15.16 -9.49
C TYR A 244 -33.43 16.48 -9.25
N MET A 245 -34.05 17.58 -9.66
CA MET A 245 -33.63 18.95 -9.33
C MET A 245 -34.76 19.71 -8.64
N LYS A 246 -34.40 20.61 -7.72
CA LYS A 246 -35.29 21.57 -7.06
C LYS A 246 -34.99 22.99 -7.58
N SER A 247 -36.05 23.75 -7.84
CA SER A 247 -35.93 25.20 -8.06
C SER A 247 -35.34 25.90 -6.83
N GLN A 248 -34.53 26.94 -7.05
CA GLN A 248 -33.85 27.64 -5.95
C GLN A 248 -34.78 28.58 -5.18
N ASN A 249 -35.84 29.09 -5.83
CA ASN A 249 -36.74 30.11 -5.26
C ASN A 249 -38.22 29.70 -5.24
N GLU A 250 -38.55 28.51 -5.74
CA GLU A 250 -39.92 27.96 -5.74
C GLU A 250 -39.92 26.52 -5.26
N ASP A 251 -41.05 26.05 -4.76
CA ASP A 251 -41.27 24.63 -4.45
C ASP A 251 -41.66 23.83 -5.71
N LYS A 252 -40.81 23.95 -6.74
CA LYS A 252 -40.89 23.19 -7.99
C LYS A 252 -39.77 22.17 -8.06
N TYR A 253 -40.10 21.00 -8.60
CA TYR A 253 -39.17 19.90 -8.76
C TYR A 253 -39.23 19.37 -10.19
N PHE A 254 -38.08 18.97 -10.70
CA PHE A 254 -37.89 18.48 -12.06
C PHE A 254 -37.31 17.06 -12.00
N LYS A 255 -37.79 16.17 -12.86
CA LYS A 255 -37.35 14.77 -12.98
C LYS A 255 -36.70 14.59 -14.35
N TYR A 256 -35.52 13.97 -14.36
CA TYR A 256 -34.71 13.68 -15.56
C TYR A 256 -34.48 12.17 -15.65
N TYR A 257 -34.78 11.57 -16.81
CA TYR A 257 -34.74 10.12 -17.01
C TYR A 257 -33.44 9.65 -17.67
N ALA A 258 -32.88 8.56 -17.16
CA ALA A 258 -31.65 7.95 -17.66
C ALA A 258 -31.81 7.09 -18.92
N ASP A 259 -33.04 6.72 -19.29
CA ASP A 259 -33.35 5.87 -20.45
C ASP A 259 -33.28 6.62 -21.80
N GLY A 260 -32.95 7.91 -21.78
CA GLY A 260 -32.80 8.74 -22.98
C GLY A 260 -34.13 9.09 -23.66
N THR A 261 -35.27 8.81 -23.02
CA THR A 261 -36.56 9.34 -23.46
C THR A 261 -36.61 10.86 -23.22
N THR A 262 -37.28 11.61 -24.09
CA THR A 262 -37.46 13.08 -23.95
C THR A 262 -38.53 13.43 -22.90
N ASP A 263 -38.81 12.50 -21.98
CA ASP A 263 -39.92 12.55 -21.04
C ASP A 263 -39.53 13.24 -19.72
N ASN A 264 -38.56 14.15 -19.73
CA ASN A 264 -38.27 14.99 -18.57
C ASN A 264 -39.55 15.72 -18.14
N ALA A 265 -39.80 15.76 -16.83
CA ALA A 265 -41.08 16.21 -16.32
C ALA A 265 -40.93 17.19 -15.16
N MET A 266 -41.82 18.18 -15.10
CA MET A 266 -42.07 18.94 -13.88
C MET A 266 -42.98 18.13 -12.96
N LEU A 267 -42.57 17.89 -11.73
CA LEU A 267 -43.40 17.17 -10.76
C LEU A 267 -44.56 18.05 -10.29
N THR A 268 -45.77 17.58 -10.53
CA THR A 268 -47.01 18.15 -9.98
C THR A 268 -47.51 17.32 -8.80
N THR A 269 -48.64 17.70 -8.18
CA THR A 269 -49.18 17.01 -6.98
C THR A 269 -49.37 15.50 -7.14
N THR A 270 -49.57 14.99 -8.35
CA THR A 270 -49.73 13.55 -8.65
C THR A 270 -48.42 12.85 -9.02
N GLY A 271 -47.36 13.59 -9.32
CA GLY A 271 -46.05 13.04 -9.71
C GLY A 271 -45.12 12.70 -8.54
N PHE A 272 -45.50 13.07 -7.32
CA PHE A 272 -44.74 12.75 -6.11
C PHE A 272 -45.06 11.37 -5.56
N SER A 273 -44.02 10.63 -5.17
CA SER A 273 -44.15 9.37 -4.45
C SER A 273 -44.74 9.59 -3.06
N GLN A 274 -45.64 8.71 -2.66
CA GLN A 274 -46.25 8.71 -1.32
C GLN A 274 -45.44 7.92 -0.29
N CYS A 275 -44.39 7.21 -0.74
CA CYS A 275 -43.58 6.29 0.07
C CYS A 275 -44.41 5.28 0.91
N SER A 276 -45.57 4.88 0.40
CA SER A 276 -46.41 3.78 0.90
C SER A 276 -46.05 2.46 0.18
N SER A 277 -46.60 1.32 0.62
CA SER A 277 -46.12 -0.04 0.31
C SER A 277 -45.84 -0.38 -1.17
N ASP A 278 -46.38 0.36 -2.15
CA ASP A 278 -46.40 -0.05 -3.58
C ASP A 278 -45.74 0.94 -4.58
N GLY A 279 -44.94 1.93 -4.15
CA GLY A 279 -44.25 2.87 -5.06
C GLY A 279 -42.81 2.51 -5.46
N GLU A 280 -42.32 3.07 -6.58
CA GLU A 280 -40.92 3.04 -7.08
C GLU A 280 -39.98 4.00 -6.30
N ASN A 281 -38.68 4.02 -6.61
CA ASN A 281 -37.77 5.03 -6.07
C ASN A 281 -38.22 6.40 -6.58
N GLY A 282 -38.66 7.28 -5.68
CA GLY A 282 -39.39 8.47 -6.10
C GLY A 282 -39.32 9.63 -5.14
N LEU A 283 -39.26 10.84 -5.68
CA LEU A 283 -39.28 12.06 -4.87
C LEU A 283 -40.65 12.28 -4.25
N MET A 284 -40.66 12.59 -2.95
CA MET A 284 -41.85 12.92 -2.17
C MET A 284 -42.12 14.43 -2.22
N SER A 285 -43.36 14.84 -1.93
CA SER A 285 -43.79 16.25 -1.96
C SER A 285 -43.07 17.15 -0.94
N ASN A 286 -42.44 16.57 0.07
CA ASN A 286 -41.59 17.27 1.03
C ASN A 286 -40.11 17.38 0.58
N GLY A 287 -39.79 16.97 -0.65
CA GLY A 287 -38.45 17.01 -1.22
C GLY A 287 -37.52 15.87 -0.80
N LYS A 288 -38.02 14.87 -0.05
CA LYS A 288 -37.24 13.68 0.30
C LYS A 288 -37.33 12.61 -0.79
N LEU A 289 -36.28 11.83 -0.99
CA LEU A 289 -36.32 10.64 -1.85
C LEU A 289 -36.89 9.46 -1.07
N CYS A 290 -37.95 8.83 -1.58
CA CYS A 290 -38.36 7.51 -1.13
C CYS A 290 -37.48 6.46 -1.79
N ILE A 291 -36.81 5.64 -0.98
CA ILE A 291 -35.90 4.58 -1.43
C ILE A 291 -36.54 3.24 -1.11
N THR A 292 -36.71 2.41 -2.14
CA THR A 292 -37.13 1.02 -2.03
C THR A 292 -35.94 0.09 -1.99
N HIS A 293 -35.90 -0.82 -1.01
CA HIS A 293 -34.83 -1.81 -0.86
C HIS A 293 -35.36 -3.21 -1.15
N GLY A 294 -35.07 -3.71 -2.36
CA GLY A 294 -35.43 -5.07 -2.77
C GLY A 294 -36.90 -5.43 -2.51
N ASN A 295 -37.13 -6.68 -2.08
CA ASN A 295 -38.47 -7.18 -1.69
C ASN A 295 -38.84 -6.82 -0.24
N GLU A 296 -38.10 -5.92 0.43
CA GLU A 296 -38.41 -5.56 1.82
C GLU A 296 -39.59 -4.58 1.87
N SER A 297 -40.50 -4.79 2.84
CA SER A 297 -41.63 -3.88 3.11
C SER A 297 -41.21 -2.56 3.76
N THR A 298 -39.95 -2.43 4.17
CA THR A 298 -39.42 -1.23 4.85
C THR A 298 -38.78 -0.27 3.87
N ARG A 299 -39.41 0.89 3.70
CA ARG A 299 -38.91 2.01 2.89
C ARG A 299 -38.13 3.00 3.73
N VAL A 300 -37.24 3.74 3.08
CA VAL A 300 -36.36 4.71 3.71
C VAL A 300 -36.55 6.04 3.01
N THR A 301 -36.53 7.14 3.77
CA THR A 301 -36.59 8.48 3.19
C THR A 301 -35.22 9.14 3.29
N GLY A 302 -34.66 9.55 2.16
CA GLY A 302 -33.41 10.31 2.08
C GLY A 302 -33.67 11.81 1.93
N ASP A 303 -33.01 12.63 2.73
CA ASP A 303 -33.13 14.09 2.63
C ASP A 303 -32.29 14.65 1.48
N MET A 304 -32.86 15.57 0.70
CA MET A 304 -32.15 16.42 -0.26
C MET A 304 -31.30 17.45 0.52
N SER A 305 -30.18 16.99 1.06
CA SER A 305 -29.28 17.80 1.89
C SER A 305 -27.84 17.54 1.49
N ASN A 306 -27.05 18.61 1.47
CA ASN A 306 -25.68 18.58 0.99
C ASN A 306 -24.83 17.56 1.75
N GLY A 307 -24.14 16.69 1.00
CA GLY A 307 -23.27 15.64 1.54
C GLY A 307 -23.96 14.31 1.85
N ASN A 308 -25.29 14.22 1.70
CA ASN A 308 -25.97 12.93 1.79
C ASN A 308 -25.65 12.09 0.54
N LEU A 309 -25.27 10.84 0.78
CA LEU A 309 -25.05 9.83 -0.26
C LEU A 309 -26.00 8.65 -0.02
N PHE A 310 -26.53 8.10 -1.10
CA PHE A 310 -27.43 6.94 -1.07
C PHE A 310 -26.97 5.91 -2.09
N VAL A 311 -27.08 4.61 -1.76
CA VAL A 311 -26.91 3.55 -2.76
C VAL A 311 -28.27 2.93 -3.03
N VAL A 312 -28.81 3.11 -4.23
CA VAL A 312 -30.17 2.67 -4.59
C VAL A 312 -30.10 1.60 -5.66
N HIS A 313 -30.97 0.60 -5.57
CA HIS A 313 -31.15 -0.36 -6.65
C HIS A 313 -32.10 0.26 -7.69
N SER A 314 -31.66 0.44 -8.93
CA SER A 314 -32.51 0.98 -10.00
C SER A 314 -33.44 -0.09 -10.56
N ALA A 315 -34.68 0.30 -10.85
CA ALA A 315 -35.68 -0.56 -11.51
C ALA A 315 -36.40 0.20 -12.64
N ASP A 316 -37.04 -0.53 -13.54
CA ASP A 316 -37.89 0.05 -14.60
C ASP A 316 -38.85 1.10 -14.00
N GLY A 317 -38.88 2.31 -14.57
CA GLY A 317 -39.71 3.45 -14.10
C GLY A 317 -38.98 4.46 -13.21
N ASP A 318 -37.87 4.05 -12.58
CA ASP A 318 -37.02 4.96 -11.82
C ASP A 318 -36.32 5.96 -12.76
N PRO A 319 -36.15 7.24 -12.36
CA PRO A 319 -35.38 8.20 -13.16
C PRO A 319 -33.91 7.79 -13.34
N PHE A 320 -33.43 6.87 -12.51
CA PHE A 320 -32.05 6.41 -12.49
C PHE A 320 -31.80 5.18 -13.39
N TYR A 321 -32.84 4.62 -14.00
CA TYR A 321 -32.75 3.35 -14.74
C TYR A 321 -32.32 3.56 -16.20
N ASN A 322 -31.26 2.84 -16.65
CA ASN A 322 -30.67 3.05 -17.98
C ASN A 322 -30.56 1.79 -18.87
N SER A 323 -31.18 0.65 -18.50
CA SER A 323 -31.38 -0.62 -19.26
C SER A 323 -31.01 -1.92 -18.52
N ALA A 324 -30.37 -1.83 -17.34
CA ALA A 324 -30.17 -2.95 -16.42
C ALA A 324 -30.30 -2.50 -14.95
N PRO A 325 -30.87 -3.35 -14.06
CA PRO A 325 -30.97 -3.03 -12.65
C PRO A 325 -29.59 -3.15 -11.98
N ASP A 326 -29.01 -2.01 -11.62
CA ASP A 326 -27.73 -1.89 -10.93
C ASP A 326 -27.92 -1.14 -9.60
N ASP A 327 -27.03 -1.40 -8.64
CA ASP A 327 -26.93 -0.55 -7.45
C ASP A 327 -26.16 0.73 -7.85
N LEU A 328 -26.77 1.90 -7.66
CA LEU A 328 -26.27 3.20 -8.09
C LEU A 328 -26.04 4.12 -6.89
N LEU A 329 -24.91 4.83 -6.89
CA LEU A 329 -24.59 5.89 -5.96
C LEU A 329 -25.30 7.18 -6.37
N LEU A 330 -26.21 7.64 -5.52
CA LEU A 330 -26.83 8.95 -5.61
C LEU A 330 -26.15 9.93 -4.66
N GLU A 331 -25.98 11.15 -5.14
CA GLU A 331 -25.51 12.28 -4.35
C GLU A 331 -26.61 13.33 -4.24
N ALA A 332 -26.81 13.81 -3.02
CA ALA A 332 -27.76 14.85 -2.72
C ALA A 332 -27.07 16.17 -2.37
N THR A 333 -27.61 17.24 -2.94
CA THR A 333 -27.31 18.63 -2.56
C THR A 333 -28.55 19.25 -1.92
N SER A 334 -28.53 20.54 -1.62
CA SER A 334 -29.76 21.25 -1.23
C SER A 334 -30.78 21.37 -2.36
N ASN A 335 -30.36 21.16 -3.62
CA ASN A 335 -31.18 21.40 -4.80
C ASN A 335 -31.24 20.21 -5.76
N SER A 336 -30.64 19.06 -5.43
CA SER A 336 -30.59 17.91 -6.35
C SER A 336 -30.47 16.59 -5.61
N ILE A 337 -30.95 15.51 -6.25
CA ILE A 337 -30.61 14.13 -5.92
C ILE A 337 -30.37 13.41 -7.24
N THR A 338 -29.12 13.07 -7.54
CA THR A 338 -28.71 12.61 -8.88
C THR A 338 -27.67 11.51 -8.80
N ILE A 339 -27.48 10.77 -9.88
CA ILE A 339 -26.41 9.78 -9.98
C ILE A 339 -25.05 10.49 -9.86
N SER A 340 -24.21 10.04 -8.92
CA SER A 340 -22.84 10.54 -8.75
C SER A 340 -21.91 9.82 -9.74
N ASN A 341 -22.10 10.10 -11.02
CA ASN A 341 -21.35 9.49 -12.13
C ASN A 341 -19.95 10.09 -12.36
N ILE A 342 -19.48 10.93 -11.44
CA ILE A 342 -18.09 11.38 -11.30
C ILE A 342 -17.69 11.25 -9.83
N TYR A 343 -17.84 10.03 -9.31
CA TYR A 343 -17.52 9.75 -7.91
C TYR A 343 -16.01 9.74 -7.69
N GLU A 344 -15.54 10.51 -6.70
CA GLU A 344 -14.12 10.59 -6.32
C GLU A 344 -13.87 10.10 -4.90
N GLY A 345 -14.90 9.55 -4.24
CA GLY A 345 -14.73 9.02 -2.90
C GLY A 345 -13.75 7.86 -2.94
N ARG A 346 -12.90 7.83 -1.92
CA ARG A 346 -11.87 6.81 -1.76
C ARG A 346 -12.40 5.82 -0.74
N SER A 347 -12.41 4.54 -1.10
CA SER A 347 -12.82 3.40 -0.26
C SER A 347 -14.32 3.10 -0.18
N GLY A 348 -14.62 1.92 0.37
CA GLY A 348 -15.98 1.41 0.42
C GLY A 348 -16.98 2.32 1.15
N ILE A 349 -18.23 2.29 0.71
CA ILE A 349 -19.34 3.06 1.26
C ILE A 349 -20.12 2.19 2.23
N LEU A 350 -20.02 2.51 3.52
CA LEU A 350 -20.87 1.91 4.54
C LEU A 350 -22.22 2.61 4.55
N THR A 351 -23.29 1.82 4.42
CA THR A 351 -24.67 2.30 4.48
C THR A 351 -25.45 1.62 5.59
N HIS A 352 -26.42 2.35 6.12
CA HIS A 352 -27.54 1.78 6.86
C HIS A 352 -28.80 2.13 6.09
N LYS A 353 -29.62 1.13 5.75
CA LYS A 353 -30.87 1.38 5.00
C LYS A 353 -30.60 2.22 3.73
N ASN A 354 -29.54 1.89 2.99
CA ASN A 354 -29.10 2.54 1.74
C ASN A 354 -28.53 3.96 1.88
N GLN A 355 -28.68 4.62 3.02
CA GLN A 355 -28.03 5.90 3.27
C GLN A 355 -26.62 5.68 3.80
N LYS A 356 -25.65 6.40 3.26
CA LYS A 356 -24.28 6.40 3.79
C LYS A 356 -24.29 6.86 5.25
N ILE A 357 -23.58 6.12 6.09
CA ILE A 357 -23.34 6.49 7.48
C ILE A 357 -21.84 6.47 7.78
N LEU A 358 -21.44 7.16 8.85
CA LEU A 358 -20.10 7.01 9.42
C LEU A 358 -20.06 5.77 10.32
N SER A 359 -18.94 5.07 10.36
CA SER A 359 -18.71 3.94 11.28
C SER A 359 -18.94 4.33 12.75
N SER A 360 -18.54 5.55 13.12
CA SER A 360 -18.74 6.14 14.45
C SER A 360 -20.21 6.32 14.84
N SER A 361 -21.12 6.35 13.87
CA SER A 361 -22.57 6.45 14.09
C SER A 361 -23.25 5.09 14.27
N ILE A 362 -22.49 3.98 14.25
CA ILE A 362 -23.05 2.65 14.49
C ILE A 362 -23.51 2.55 15.95
N THR A 363 -24.79 2.26 16.15
CA THR A 363 -25.42 2.05 17.46
C THR A 363 -25.88 0.60 17.61
N GLU A 364 -25.78 0.08 18.83
CA GLU A 364 -26.22 -1.28 19.19
C GLU A 364 -27.57 -1.27 19.91
N GLY A 365 -28.27 -2.40 19.89
CA GLY A 365 -29.54 -2.62 20.58
C GLY A 365 -30.68 -2.95 19.63
N THR A 366 -31.89 -3.18 20.14
CA THR A 366 -33.07 -3.54 19.34
C THR A 366 -33.50 -2.44 18.35
N GLU A 367 -33.08 -1.20 18.60
CA GLU A 367 -33.25 -0.04 17.71
C GLU A 367 -31.92 0.43 17.10
N GLY A 368 -30.84 -0.33 17.31
CA GLY A 368 -29.51 -0.04 16.78
C GLY A 368 -29.48 -0.16 15.25
N ASN A 369 -28.67 0.66 14.60
CA ASN A 369 -28.53 0.61 13.14
C ASN A 369 -27.57 -0.51 12.68
N ASN A 370 -26.91 -1.21 13.62
CA ASN A 370 -25.94 -2.26 13.38
C ASN A 370 -26.51 -3.56 12.81
N GLU A 371 -27.84 -3.73 12.70
CA GLU A 371 -28.50 -4.92 12.14
C GLU A 371 -28.78 -4.83 10.63
N LYS A 372 -28.56 -3.66 10.00
CA LYS A 372 -28.78 -3.46 8.55
C LYS A 372 -27.63 -2.73 7.86
N LEU A 373 -26.39 -3.06 8.22
CA LEU A 373 -25.21 -2.50 7.57
C LEU A 373 -24.96 -3.17 6.22
N ILE A 374 -24.68 -2.37 5.19
CA ILE A 374 -24.27 -2.85 3.87
C ILE A 374 -23.05 -2.05 3.43
N LEU A 375 -22.06 -2.74 2.89
CA LEU A 375 -20.83 -2.15 2.38
C LEU A 375 -20.82 -2.26 0.86
N TYR A 376 -20.45 -1.16 0.19
CA TYR A 376 -20.41 -1.07 -1.26
C TYR A 376 -19.02 -0.64 -1.74
N ASP A 377 -18.57 -1.17 -2.88
CA ASP A 377 -17.58 -0.53 -3.74
C ASP A 377 -18.35 0.26 -4.78
N CYS A 378 -17.94 1.47 -5.12
CA CYS A 378 -18.60 2.25 -6.17
C CYS A 378 -17.55 2.78 -7.14
N GLU A 379 -17.68 2.44 -8.41
CA GLU A 379 -16.81 2.93 -9.47
C GLU A 379 -17.04 4.44 -9.72
N LYS A 380 -16.13 5.08 -10.47
CA LYS A 380 -16.26 6.50 -10.83
C LYS A 380 -17.58 6.83 -11.53
N THR A 381 -18.13 5.86 -12.27
CA THR A 381 -19.42 5.94 -12.98
C THR A 381 -20.64 5.98 -12.05
N GLY A 382 -20.44 5.81 -10.74
CA GLY A 382 -21.50 5.73 -9.75
C GLY A 382 -22.17 4.36 -9.67
N SER A 383 -21.76 3.38 -10.49
CA SER A 383 -22.21 1.99 -10.33
C SER A 383 -21.52 1.36 -9.12
N CYS A 384 -22.28 0.62 -8.31
CA CYS A 384 -21.81 0.03 -7.07
C CYS A 384 -21.97 -1.49 -7.07
N GLU A 385 -20.99 -2.19 -6.50
CA GLU A 385 -21.09 -3.59 -6.13
C GLU A 385 -21.13 -3.76 -4.61
N ARG A 386 -22.00 -4.66 -4.12
CA ARG A 386 -21.97 -5.04 -2.71
C ARG A 386 -20.68 -5.77 -2.37
N LEU A 387 -20.12 -5.47 -1.20
CA LEU A 387 -18.89 -6.05 -0.71
C LEU A 387 -19.09 -6.77 0.63
N GLY A 388 -18.18 -7.70 0.91
CA GLY A 388 -17.87 -8.12 2.26
C GLY A 388 -16.75 -7.28 2.86
N GLY A 389 -16.78 -7.03 4.16
CA GLY A 389 -15.71 -6.33 4.85
C GLY A 389 -15.98 -6.12 6.35
N TYR A 390 -15.32 -5.12 6.91
CA TYR A 390 -15.50 -4.73 8.31
C TYR A 390 -15.72 -3.22 8.45
N ALA A 391 -16.55 -2.84 9.44
CA ALA A 391 -16.65 -1.48 9.94
C ALA A 391 -16.11 -1.41 11.37
N ILE A 392 -15.41 -0.33 11.71
CA ILE A 392 -14.70 -0.15 12.97
C ILE A 392 -15.25 1.10 13.66
N ASN A 393 -15.78 0.94 14.89
CA ASN A 393 -16.23 2.05 15.74
C ASN A 393 -15.45 1.99 17.06
N GLY A 394 -14.32 2.71 17.12
CA GLY A 394 -13.40 2.65 18.25
C GLY A 394 -12.85 1.23 18.44
N SER A 395 -13.12 0.61 19.58
CA SER A 395 -12.69 -0.78 19.87
C SER A 395 -13.63 -1.85 19.33
N LYS A 396 -14.78 -1.46 18.77
CA LYS A 396 -15.79 -2.37 18.25
C LYS A 396 -15.61 -2.60 16.76
N ILE A 397 -15.77 -3.85 16.32
CA ILE A 397 -15.59 -4.25 14.94
C ILE A 397 -16.84 -5.02 14.48
N TYR A 398 -17.42 -4.58 13.36
CA TYR A 398 -18.63 -5.13 12.78
C TYR A 398 -18.30 -5.79 11.45
N SER A 399 -18.51 -7.10 11.33
CA SER A 399 -18.38 -7.81 10.06
C SER A 399 -19.63 -7.56 9.20
N VAL A 400 -19.42 -7.17 7.94
CA VAL A 400 -20.47 -6.88 6.97
C VAL A 400 -20.36 -7.92 5.85
N LEU A 401 -21.39 -8.76 5.68
CA LEU A 401 -21.38 -9.86 4.72
C LEU A 401 -21.90 -9.41 3.34
N LYS A 402 -21.34 -10.00 2.27
CA LYS A 402 -21.73 -9.69 0.88
C LYS A 402 -23.13 -10.19 0.48
N THR A 403 -23.55 -11.36 0.99
CA THR A 403 -24.61 -12.18 0.35
C THR A 403 -26.02 -12.04 0.93
N ASP A 404 -26.24 -11.25 1.98
CA ASP A 404 -27.55 -11.18 2.62
C ASP A 404 -28.51 -10.25 1.85
N SER A 405 -29.40 -10.86 1.07
CA SER A 405 -30.52 -10.22 0.37
C SER A 405 -31.66 -9.82 1.33
N SER A 406 -31.68 -10.34 2.55
CA SER A 406 -32.46 -9.83 3.67
C SER A 406 -31.50 -9.20 4.68
N SER A 407 -31.58 -7.90 4.87
CA SER A 407 -30.72 -7.13 5.77
C SER A 407 -30.76 -7.66 7.21
N LYS A 408 -29.88 -8.61 7.51
CA LYS A 408 -29.37 -8.90 8.85
C LYS A 408 -27.86 -8.83 8.74
N SER A 409 -27.25 -7.69 9.03
CA SER A 409 -25.89 -7.75 9.55
C SER A 409 -25.99 -8.52 10.87
N SER A 410 -25.77 -9.82 10.80
CA SER A 410 -25.67 -10.61 12.01
C SER A 410 -24.44 -10.09 12.75
N ILE A 411 -24.62 -9.66 14.00
CA ILE A 411 -23.53 -9.51 14.95
C ILE A 411 -22.82 -10.87 14.99
N LYS A 412 -21.76 -11.04 14.20
CA LYS A 412 -20.99 -12.28 14.14
C LYS A 412 -19.50 -11.99 14.04
N TYR A 413 -19.01 -11.20 15.00
CA TYR A 413 -17.79 -11.59 15.71
C TYR A 413 -18.12 -11.74 17.20
N ASN A 414 -18.61 -12.93 17.55
CA ASN A 414 -18.60 -13.54 18.89
C ASN A 414 -18.89 -12.63 20.10
N ASN A 415 -20.01 -11.89 20.17
CA ASN A 415 -20.33 -11.08 21.37
C ASN A 415 -19.17 -10.13 21.80
N GLY A 416 -18.33 -9.65 20.88
CA GLY A 416 -17.16 -8.83 21.20
C GLY A 416 -15.88 -9.60 21.57
N VAL A 417 -15.83 -10.93 21.33
CA VAL A 417 -14.63 -11.75 21.57
C VAL A 417 -13.92 -12.02 20.23
N ILE A 418 -12.86 -11.25 19.96
CA ILE A 418 -11.89 -11.57 18.91
C ILE A 418 -11.15 -12.84 19.34
N THR A 419 -11.22 -13.89 18.52
CA THR A 419 -10.57 -15.17 18.82
C THR A 419 -9.06 -14.98 18.92
N GLU A 420 -8.47 -15.37 20.05
CA GLU A 420 -7.03 -15.38 20.22
C GLU A 420 -6.45 -16.63 19.55
N VAL A 421 -5.45 -16.45 18.70
CA VAL A 421 -4.76 -17.54 17.97
C VAL A 421 -3.24 -17.33 18.08
N SER A 422 -2.47 -18.40 17.91
CA SER A 422 -1.00 -18.30 17.87
C SER A 422 -0.48 -17.79 16.52
N ALA A 423 -1.21 -18.06 15.43
CA ALA A 423 -0.89 -17.59 14.09
C ALA A 423 -2.15 -17.59 13.19
N CYS A 424 -2.07 -16.92 12.05
CA CYS A 424 -3.07 -17.12 11.00
C CYS A 424 -3.04 -18.56 10.49
N SER A 425 -4.17 -19.02 9.97
CA SER A 425 -4.34 -20.34 9.38
C SER A 425 -5.40 -20.26 8.28
N SER A 426 -5.62 -21.36 7.54
CA SER A 426 -6.73 -21.42 6.59
C SER A 426 -8.10 -21.17 7.23
N ALA A 427 -8.27 -21.56 8.51
CA ALA A 427 -9.50 -21.32 9.27
C ALA A 427 -9.67 -19.88 9.75
N SER A 428 -8.64 -19.03 9.61
CA SER A 428 -8.70 -17.62 9.96
C SER A 428 -8.48 -16.68 8.76
N SER A 429 -8.31 -17.21 7.54
CA SER A 429 -8.13 -16.39 6.34
C SER A 429 -9.34 -15.48 6.12
N GLY A 430 -9.10 -14.17 5.97
CA GLY A 430 -10.14 -13.14 5.85
C GLY A 430 -10.78 -12.71 7.18
N THR A 431 -10.36 -13.30 8.30
CA THR A 431 -10.89 -13.03 9.65
C THR A 431 -9.99 -12.08 10.44
N ILE A 432 -10.59 -11.38 11.41
CA ILE A 432 -9.83 -10.63 12.41
C ILE A 432 -9.59 -11.54 13.63
N VAL A 433 -8.33 -11.64 14.02
CA VAL A 433 -7.87 -12.45 15.15
C VAL A 433 -7.03 -11.62 16.10
N LYS A 434 -6.92 -12.09 17.34
CA LYS A 434 -6.02 -11.51 18.33
C LYS A 434 -4.76 -12.38 18.39
N ILE A 435 -3.59 -11.77 18.25
CA ILE A 435 -2.31 -12.47 18.39
C ILE A 435 -1.47 -11.64 19.36
N GLY A 436 -1.25 -12.17 20.57
CA GLY A 436 -0.70 -11.40 21.67
C GLY A 436 -1.64 -10.28 22.11
N THR A 437 -1.13 -9.06 22.25
CA THR A 437 -1.92 -7.89 22.69
C THR A 437 -2.63 -7.16 21.56
N GLU A 438 -2.40 -7.57 20.31
CA GLU A 438 -2.78 -6.81 19.11
C GLU A 438 -3.79 -7.56 18.26
N ASN A 439 -4.60 -6.80 17.51
CA ASN A 439 -5.57 -7.34 16.56
C ASN A 439 -4.99 -7.30 15.14
N TYR A 440 -5.17 -8.40 14.43
CA TYR A 440 -4.69 -8.58 13.07
C TYR A 440 -5.81 -9.04 12.14
N LEU A 441 -5.81 -8.54 10.91
CA LEU A 441 -6.51 -9.18 9.81
C LEU A 441 -5.60 -10.23 9.18
N CYS A 442 -6.05 -11.48 9.10
CA CYS A 442 -5.36 -12.52 8.35
C CYS A 442 -5.65 -12.36 6.86
N LEU A 443 -4.64 -11.98 6.08
CA LEU A 443 -4.74 -11.83 4.63
C LEU A 443 -4.76 -13.18 3.92
N ASP A 444 -4.08 -14.17 4.50
CA ASP A 444 -4.10 -15.58 4.13
C ASP A 444 -3.69 -16.47 5.33
N ASN A 445 -3.32 -17.73 5.09
CA ASN A 445 -2.89 -18.67 6.13
C ASN A 445 -1.54 -18.33 6.81
N THR A 446 -0.75 -17.41 6.28
CA THR A 446 0.58 -17.03 6.79
C THR A 446 0.74 -15.53 7.02
N ASN A 447 0.14 -14.71 6.15
CA ASN A 447 0.27 -13.27 6.14
C ASN A 447 -0.86 -12.63 6.95
N LYS A 448 -0.46 -11.67 7.77
CA LYS A 448 -1.33 -10.89 8.64
C LYS A 448 -0.95 -9.42 8.53
N VAL A 449 -1.88 -8.55 8.86
CA VAL A 449 -1.66 -7.10 8.97
C VAL A 449 -2.29 -6.60 10.25
N LYS A 450 -1.56 -5.76 10.99
CA LYS A 450 -2.06 -5.16 12.22
C LYS A 450 -3.17 -4.16 11.86
N LEU A 451 -4.27 -4.13 12.59
CA LEU A 451 -5.39 -3.23 12.24
C LEU A 451 -5.06 -1.74 12.34
N THR A 452 -3.99 -1.37 13.03
CA THR A 452 -3.48 0.01 13.11
C THR A 452 -2.52 0.36 11.97
N ASP A 453 -2.07 -0.63 11.19
CA ASP A 453 -1.23 -0.41 10.03
C ASP A 453 -2.16 -0.08 8.85
N TYR A 454 -2.60 1.17 8.78
CA TYR A 454 -3.50 1.63 7.72
C TYR A 454 -2.78 1.64 6.36
N GLY A 455 -3.50 1.26 5.31
CA GLY A 455 -2.94 1.11 3.98
C GLY A 455 -3.72 0.13 3.12
N TYR A 456 -3.13 -0.26 2.00
CA TYR A 456 -3.67 -1.22 1.07
C TYR A 456 -2.96 -2.57 1.17
N TYR A 457 -3.71 -3.65 1.05
CA TYR A 457 -3.20 -5.01 1.20
C TYR A 457 -3.89 -5.93 0.21
N ALA A 458 -3.13 -6.81 -0.44
CA ALA A 458 -3.71 -7.86 -1.26
C ALA A 458 -4.18 -9.03 -0.37
N LEU A 459 -5.43 -9.47 -0.55
CA LEU A 459 -5.87 -10.74 0.03
C LEU A 459 -5.15 -11.90 -0.66
N GLY A 460 -4.85 -12.98 0.06
CA GLY A 460 -4.18 -14.12 -0.54
C GLY A 460 -5.11 -15.01 -1.39
N ASN A 461 -4.58 -16.18 -1.76
CA ASN A 461 -5.26 -17.15 -2.64
C ASN A 461 -6.06 -18.22 -1.88
N ASP A 462 -5.90 -18.29 -0.56
CA ASP A 462 -6.54 -19.32 0.26
C ASP A 462 -8.06 -19.20 0.25
N ALA A 463 -8.76 -20.31 0.53
CA ALA A 463 -10.18 -20.25 0.81
C ALA A 463 -10.40 -19.40 2.07
N PHE A 464 -11.38 -18.50 2.03
CA PHE A 464 -11.83 -17.80 3.21
C PHE A 464 -12.63 -18.74 4.09
N ASP A 465 -12.47 -18.61 5.41
CA ASP A 465 -13.26 -19.37 6.36
C ASP A 465 -14.73 -18.93 6.34
N SER A 466 -15.62 -19.80 6.84
CA SER A 466 -17.04 -19.48 7.04
C SER A 466 -17.30 -18.25 7.92
N GLY A 467 -16.34 -17.85 8.77
CA GLY A 467 -16.38 -16.64 9.57
C GLY A 467 -15.86 -15.37 8.87
N SER A 468 -15.33 -15.47 7.65
CA SER A 468 -14.87 -14.32 6.87
C SER A 468 -16.03 -13.60 6.21
N PRO A 469 -16.07 -12.25 6.21
CA PRO A 469 -17.02 -11.50 5.40
C PRO A 469 -16.72 -11.57 3.90
N PHE A 470 -15.47 -11.85 3.53
CA PHE A 470 -15.03 -11.96 2.14
C PHE A 470 -15.44 -13.30 1.54
N VAL A 471 -15.85 -13.30 0.27
CA VAL A 471 -16.28 -14.52 -0.45
C VAL A 471 -15.20 -15.02 -1.41
N ALA A 472 -15.35 -16.24 -1.94
CA ALA A 472 -14.33 -16.85 -2.80
C ALA A 472 -13.93 -16.01 -4.04
N GLY A 473 -14.86 -15.21 -4.58
CA GLY A 473 -14.58 -14.29 -5.71
C GLY A 473 -13.75 -13.06 -5.33
N ASP A 474 -13.54 -12.82 -4.04
CA ASP A 474 -12.80 -11.68 -3.52
C ASP A 474 -11.31 -11.99 -3.27
N LYS A 475 -10.90 -13.26 -3.41
CA LYS A 475 -9.50 -13.66 -3.29
C LYS A 475 -8.63 -12.85 -4.23
N LYS A 476 -7.41 -12.53 -3.81
CA LYS A 476 -6.46 -11.74 -4.60
C LYS A 476 -6.91 -10.31 -4.91
N LYS A 477 -8.09 -9.85 -4.49
CA LYS A 477 -8.43 -8.43 -4.61
C LYS A 477 -7.65 -7.61 -3.57
N MET A 478 -7.47 -6.33 -3.85
CA MET A 478 -6.86 -5.41 -2.90
C MET A 478 -7.92 -4.81 -1.98
N ILE A 479 -7.64 -4.87 -0.68
CA ILE A 479 -8.41 -4.18 0.35
C ILE A 479 -7.65 -2.95 0.82
N LYS A 480 -8.38 -2.01 1.41
CA LYS A 480 -7.83 -0.91 2.18
C LYS A 480 -8.29 -1.04 3.63
N ILE A 481 -7.34 -0.84 4.54
CA ILE A 481 -7.56 -0.74 5.98
C ILE A 481 -7.43 0.73 6.36
N THR A 482 -8.48 1.28 6.96
CA THR A 482 -8.51 2.61 7.58
C THR A 482 -8.89 2.48 9.05
N GLU A 483 -8.96 3.61 9.76
CA GLU A 483 -9.48 3.63 11.13
C GLU A 483 -10.96 3.23 11.24
N ASP A 484 -11.71 3.35 10.12
CA ASP A 484 -13.16 3.19 10.09
C ASP A 484 -13.63 1.94 9.35
N LEU A 485 -12.88 1.48 8.34
CA LEU A 485 -13.34 0.46 7.40
C LEU A 485 -12.19 -0.45 6.94
N ILE A 486 -12.57 -1.69 6.67
CA ILE A 486 -11.77 -2.66 5.91
C ILE A 486 -12.63 -3.13 4.75
N ALA A 487 -12.28 -2.70 3.54
CA ALA A 487 -13.10 -2.91 2.34
C ALA A 487 -12.23 -3.04 1.10
N PHE A 488 -12.77 -3.56 0.00
CA PHE A 488 -12.13 -3.44 -1.31
C PHE A 488 -12.01 -1.97 -1.73
N ASP A 489 -10.97 -1.68 -2.51
CA ASP A 489 -10.74 -0.37 -3.07
C ASP A 489 -10.16 -0.52 -4.49
N HIS A 490 -10.89 -0.04 -5.49
CA HIS A 490 -10.58 -0.19 -6.90
C HIS A 490 -9.56 0.84 -7.42
N ILE A 491 -9.09 1.78 -6.58
CA ILE A 491 -8.15 2.85 -6.99
C ILE A 491 -6.89 2.33 -7.71
N TYR A 492 -6.48 1.09 -7.44
CA TYR A 492 -5.25 0.51 -7.96
C TYR A 492 -5.45 -0.54 -9.06
N ASP A 493 -6.69 -0.72 -9.54
CA ASP A 493 -7.03 -1.71 -10.57
C ASP A 493 -6.34 -1.46 -11.92
N GLU A 494 -5.79 -0.26 -12.13
CA GLU A 494 -5.16 0.16 -13.38
C GLU A 494 -3.66 -0.21 -13.47
N PHE A 495 -3.05 -0.65 -12.37
CA PHE A 495 -1.60 -0.90 -12.34
C PHE A 495 -1.28 -2.36 -12.56
N SER A 496 -0.52 -2.67 -13.61
CA SER A 496 -0.07 -4.04 -13.90
C SER A 496 0.85 -4.63 -12.84
N LYS A 497 1.53 -3.79 -12.04
CA LYS A 497 2.52 -4.22 -11.06
C LYS A 497 2.75 -3.20 -9.95
N CYS A 498 2.81 -3.68 -8.70
CA CYS A 498 3.09 -2.86 -7.53
C CYS A 498 3.88 -3.63 -6.47
N VAL A 499 4.56 -2.90 -5.59
CA VAL A 499 5.11 -3.39 -4.32
C VAL A 499 4.20 -2.92 -3.21
N ILE A 500 3.80 -3.83 -2.32
CA ILE A 500 3.04 -3.51 -1.11
C ILE A 500 3.94 -3.74 0.11
N LYS A 501 4.05 -2.72 0.96
CA LYS A 501 4.72 -2.81 2.26
C LYS A 501 3.75 -3.36 3.31
N ASN A 502 4.10 -4.46 3.95
CA ASN A 502 3.41 -5.02 5.11
C ASN A 502 4.42 -5.17 6.25
N SER A 503 4.29 -4.35 7.29
CA SER A 503 5.33 -4.14 8.30
C SER A 503 6.68 -3.84 7.63
N ASP A 504 7.74 -4.61 7.90
CA ASP A 504 9.06 -4.42 7.27
C ASP A 504 9.27 -5.23 5.98
N LYS A 505 8.25 -5.95 5.52
CA LYS A 505 8.31 -6.77 4.31
C LYS A 505 7.75 -6.02 3.12
N TYR A 506 8.44 -6.08 1.99
CA TYR A 506 7.97 -5.54 0.72
C TYR A 506 7.73 -6.69 -0.25
N THR A 507 6.52 -6.81 -0.80
CA THR A 507 6.15 -7.90 -1.71
C THR A 507 5.67 -7.34 -3.04
N VAL A 508 6.20 -7.86 -4.15
CA VAL A 508 5.74 -7.50 -5.50
C VAL A 508 4.48 -8.29 -5.82
N TYR A 509 3.48 -7.59 -6.32
CA TYR A 509 2.28 -8.16 -6.91
C TYR A 509 2.18 -7.75 -8.38
N SER A 510 1.89 -8.73 -9.23
CA SER A 510 1.39 -8.50 -10.58
C SER A 510 -0.13 -8.52 -10.56
N GLN A 511 -0.75 -7.60 -11.28
CA GLN A 511 -2.19 -7.49 -11.40
C GLN A 511 -2.63 -7.95 -12.78
N SER A 512 -3.70 -8.73 -12.82
CA SER A 512 -4.43 -9.04 -14.04
C SER A 512 -5.91 -9.18 -13.71
N SER A 513 -6.78 -8.50 -14.45
CA SER A 513 -8.24 -8.57 -14.26
C SER A 513 -8.68 -8.24 -12.82
N LYS A 514 -8.10 -7.19 -12.20
CA LYS A 514 -8.38 -6.79 -10.81
C LYS A 514 -7.92 -7.79 -9.74
N LEU A 515 -7.11 -8.80 -10.10
CA LEU A 515 -6.56 -9.80 -9.20
C LEU A 515 -5.05 -9.63 -9.03
N TYR A 516 -4.59 -9.53 -7.80
CA TYR A 516 -3.20 -9.39 -7.39
C TYR A 516 -2.59 -10.74 -7.03
N THR A 517 -1.56 -11.11 -7.77
CA THR A 517 -0.78 -12.32 -7.52
C THR A 517 0.65 -11.95 -7.19
N LYS A 518 1.22 -12.55 -6.14
CA LYS A 518 2.64 -12.38 -5.83
C LYS A 518 3.48 -12.75 -7.06
N ALA A 519 4.32 -11.84 -7.50
CA ALA A 519 5.11 -12.04 -8.70
C ALA A 519 6.24 -13.06 -8.42
N SER A 520 6.32 -14.15 -9.19
CA SER A 520 7.29 -15.22 -8.95
C SER A 520 8.64 -15.01 -9.64
N GLU A 521 8.69 -14.18 -10.68
CA GLU A 521 9.85 -14.09 -11.60
C GLU A 521 10.67 -12.80 -11.41
N ASP A 522 10.26 -11.91 -10.51
CA ASP A 522 10.92 -10.63 -10.33
C ASP A 522 12.17 -10.76 -9.48
N SER A 523 13.29 -10.87 -10.19
CA SER A 523 14.64 -10.78 -9.63
C SER A 523 15.39 -9.63 -10.30
N GLY A 524 15.86 -8.67 -9.52
CA GLY A 524 16.55 -7.50 -10.07
C GLY A 524 16.34 -6.23 -9.24
N VAL A 525 16.88 -5.12 -9.75
CA VAL A 525 16.70 -3.79 -9.18
C VAL A 525 15.73 -3.00 -10.03
N PHE A 526 14.68 -2.50 -9.41
CA PHE A 526 13.59 -1.79 -10.06
C PHE A 526 13.26 -0.51 -9.30
N VAL A 527 12.69 0.45 -10.03
CA VAL A 527 12.18 1.70 -9.45
C VAL A 527 10.66 1.66 -9.43
N TYR A 528 10.10 2.01 -8.28
CA TYR A 528 8.67 2.13 -8.08
C TYR A 528 8.35 3.54 -7.56
N ASN A 529 7.21 4.09 -7.97
CA ASN A 529 6.71 5.37 -7.52
C ASN A 529 5.72 5.17 -6.36
N GLN A 530 5.98 5.78 -5.20
CA GLN A 530 5.07 5.72 -4.06
C GLN A 530 3.81 6.55 -4.35
N LYS A 531 2.64 5.93 -4.26
CA LYS A 531 1.36 6.62 -4.49
C LYS A 531 0.84 7.20 -3.18
N ASN A 532 0.32 8.44 -3.22
CA ASN A 532 -0.39 9.09 -2.10
C ASN A 532 0.27 9.01 -0.70
N ASN A 533 1.58 8.81 -0.62
CA ASN A 533 2.30 8.51 0.64
C ASN A 533 1.76 7.28 1.40
N ASP A 534 1.13 6.33 0.69
CA ASP A 534 0.65 5.08 1.26
C ASP A 534 1.72 3.98 1.22
N ASN A 535 1.33 2.76 1.57
CA ASN A 535 2.21 1.59 1.60
C ASN A 535 2.33 0.87 0.23
N VAL A 536 1.84 1.49 -0.86
CA VAL A 536 1.87 0.95 -2.22
C VAL A 536 2.85 1.75 -3.10
N PHE A 537 3.69 1.01 -3.80
CA PHE A 537 4.65 1.55 -4.76
C PHE A 537 4.34 0.95 -6.12
N VAL A 538 4.04 1.79 -7.11
CA VAL A 538 3.63 1.36 -8.46
C VAL A 538 4.85 1.31 -9.38
N ASN A 539 4.97 0.26 -10.20
CA ASN A 539 6.12 0.08 -11.08
C ASN A 539 6.23 1.23 -12.09
N VAL A 540 7.44 1.76 -12.28
CA VAL A 540 7.71 2.74 -13.34
C VAL A 540 8.01 1.97 -14.63
N VAL A 541 7.10 1.98 -15.60
CA VAL A 541 7.18 1.13 -16.81
C VAL A 541 8.29 1.58 -17.78
N ASN A 542 8.62 2.87 -17.82
CA ASN A 542 9.68 3.41 -18.67
C ASN A 542 10.49 4.51 -17.95
N PRO A 543 11.33 4.15 -16.97
CA PRO A 543 12.08 5.15 -16.22
C PRO A 543 13.14 5.87 -17.09
N ALA A 544 13.52 5.28 -18.23
CA ALA A 544 14.49 5.87 -19.16
C ALA A 544 13.97 7.12 -19.90
N SER A 545 12.65 7.29 -20.03
CA SER A 545 12.06 8.45 -20.72
C SER A 545 11.84 9.68 -19.83
N VAL A 546 12.13 9.59 -18.53
CA VAL A 546 11.87 10.68 -17.58
C VAL A 546 13.02 11.68 -17.58
N THR A 547 12.69 12.96 -17.75
CA THR A 547 13.67 14.06 -17.85
C THR A 547 13.52 15.13 -16.77
N ASN A 548 12.43 15.14 -16.00
CA ASN A 548 12.10 16.22 -15.06
C ASN A 548 12.05 15.72 -13.61
N LEU A 549 12.49 16.57 -12.68
CA LEU A 549 12.62 16.24 -11.25
C LEU A 549 11.28 15.92 -10.55
N PRO A 550 10.18 16.66 -10.76
CA PRO A 550 8.91 16.41 -10.06
C PRO A 550 8.36 14.99 -10.29
N ASP A 551 8.73 14.37 -11.41
CA ASP A 551 8.29 13.01 -11.77
C ASP A 551 8.93 11.92 -10.90
N ILE A 552 10.07 12.23 -10.26
CA ILE A 552 10.87 11.26 -9.51
C ILE A 552 10.89 11.49 -7.99
N GLU A 553 10.30 12.57 -7.48
CA GLU A 553 10.33 12.91 -6.04
C GLU A 553 9.87 11.77 -5.12
N LYS A 554 8.93 10.94 -5.60
CA LYS A 554 8.35 9.82 -4.85
C LYS A 554 8.88 8.45 -5.27
N TRP A 555 9.92 8.41 -6.09
CA TRP A 555 10.54 7.16 -6.51
C TRP A 555 11.27 6.49 -5.34
N SER A 556 11.23 5.16 -5.34
CA SER A 556 11.92 4.29 -4.40
C SER A 556 12.54 3.13 -5.16
N LEU A 557 13.72 2.72 -4.70
CA LEU A 557 14.50 1.67 -5.34
C LEU A 557 14.31 0.36 -4.56
N PHE A 558 14.11 -0.74 -5.27
CA PHE A 558 13.86 -2.04 -4.67
C PHE A 558 14.77 -3.10 -5.28
N ASP A 559 15.46 -3.86 -4.42
CA ASP A 559 16.17 -5.09 -4.78
C ASP A 559 15.24 -6.28 -4.52
N CYS A 560 14.74 -6.89 -5.59
CA CYS A 560 13.75 -7.94 -5.52
C CYS A 560 14.36 -9.31 -5.86
N ALA A 561 13.91 -10.35 -5.17
CA ALA A 561 14.20 -11.75 -5.44
C ALA A 561 12.96 -12.61 -5.19
N LEU A 562 12.46 -13.26 -6.25
CA LEU A 562 11.27 -14.13 -6.21
C LEU A 562 10.04 -13.44 -5.58
N GLY A 563 9.83 -12.17 -5.93
CA GLY A 563 8.70 -11.36 -5.45
C GLY A 563 8.82 -10.82 -4.04
N ASN A 564 9.86 -11.17 -3.29
CA ASN A 564 10.20 -10.48 -2.04
C ASN A 564 11.22 -9.39 -2.37
N CYS A 565 10.95 -8.16 -1.95
CA CYS A 565 11.86 -7.04 -2.15
C CYS A 565 12.41 -6.54 -0.83
N GLN A 566 13.58 -5.93 -0.94
CA GLN A 566 14.12 -5.04 0.07
C GLN A 566 14.15 -3.64 -0.53
N ARG A 567 13.61 -2.66 0.20
CA ARG A 567 13.80 -1.26 -0.16
C ARG A 567 15.29 -0.94 -0.03
N SER A 568 15.82 -0.23 -1.02
CA SER A 568 17.21 0.15 -1.11
C SER A 568 17.30 1.62 -1.56
N PHE A 569 18.52 2.12 -1.57
CA PHE A 569 18.88 3.47 -1.97
C PHE A 569 20.15 3.41 -2.82
N GLY A 570 20.38 4.41 -3.66
CA GLY A 570 21.55 4.43 -4.54
C GLY A 570 21.30 5.03 -5.91
N TYR A 571 22.11 4.61 -6.88
CA TYR A 571 22.03 5.08 -8.27
C TYR A 571 21.40 4.04 -9.18
N TYR A 572 20.54 4.49 -10.09
CA TYR A 572 19.89 3.65 -11.10
C TYR A 572 20.06 4.27 -12.49
N LYS A 573 20.40 3.45 -13.49
CA LYS A 573 20.68 3.86 -14.87
C LYS A 573 19.88 2.99 -15.86
N PRO A 574 18.61 3.32 -16.11
CA PRO A 574 17.77 2.59 -17.06
C PRO A 574 18.04 2.97 -18.53
N GLY A 575 18.81 4.04 -18.78
CA GLY A 575 19.10 4.56 -20.11
C GLY A 575 20.38 5.41 -20.12
N THR A 576 20.33 6.61 -20.68
CA THR A 576 21.47 7.54 -20.68
C THR A 576 21.62 8.31 -19.37
N ASN A 577 20.51 8.69 -18.76
CA ASN A 577 20.47 9.42 -17.49
C ASN A 577 20.67 8.49 -16.29
N TYR A 578 21.20 9.08 -15.20
CA TYR A 578 21.32 8.44 -13.91
C TYR A 578 20.30 9.06 -12.95
N PHE A 579 19.69 8.23 -12.13
CA PHE A 579 18.77 8.64 -11.07
C PHE A 579 19.43 8.32 -9.74
N SER A 580 19.57 9.33 -8.87
CA SER A 580 19.89 9.12 -7.46
C SER A 580 18.59 8.98 -6.68
N ILE A 581 18.43 7.85 -6.00
CA ILE A 581 17.32 7.56 -5.10
C ILE A 581 17.88 7.52 -3.68
N ALA A 582 17.85 8.66 -3.01
CA ALA A 582 18.54 8.85 -1.73
C ALA A 582 17.71 8.39 -0.54
N GLU A 583 18.38 8.02 0.56
CA GLU A 583 17.72 7.68 1.83
C GLU A 583 16.91 8.87 2.41
N SER A 584 17.37 10.09 2.16
CA SER A 584 16.70 11.33 2.59
C SER A 584 15.35 11.57 1.89
N GLY A 585 15.07 10.84 0.80
CA GLY A 585 13.91 11.08 -0.06
C GLY A 585 14.10 12.21 -1.09
N ILE A 586 15.26 12.87 -1.12
CA ILE A 586 15.59 13.87 -2.14
C ILE A 586 16.24 13.16 -3.32
N ASN A 587 15.43 12.90 -4.35
CA ASN A 587 15.90 12.22 -5.56
C ASN A 587 16.42 13.22 -6.58
N GLU A 588 17.40 12.83 -7.39
CA GLU A 588 18.04 13.71 -8.40
C GLU A 588 18.21 13.00 -9.74
N ILE A 589 18.17 13.77 -10.85
CA ILE A 589 18.46 13.29 -12.21
C ILE A 589 19.79 13.88 -12.66
N PHE A 590 20.73 13.03 -13.03
CA PHE A 590 22.00 13.42 -13.63
C PHE A 590 22.03 13.04 -15.10
N THR A 591 22.24 14.03 -15.97
CA THR A 591 22.73 13.77 -17.32
C THR A 591 24.23 13.45 -17.23
N PRO A 592 24.79 12.64 -18.14
CA PRO A 592 26.23 12.35 -18.13
C PRO A 592 27.12 13.60 -18.12
N SER A 593 26.65 14.71 -18.68
CA SER A 593 27.34 16.02 -18.68
C SER A 593 27.19 16.83 -17.39
N ALA A 594 26.17 16.56 -16.58
CA ALA A 594 25.91 17.23 -15.31
C ALA A 594 26.67 16.62 -14.14
N ILE A 595 27.19 15.39 -14.29
CA ILE A 595 28.06 14.79 -13.29
C ILE A 595 29.39 15.54 -13.33
N GLU A 596 29.69 16.24 -12.24
CA GLU A 596 30.94 16.99 -12.10
C GLU A 596 32.15 16.08 -12.34
N ASP A 597 33.25 16.67 -12.82
CA ASP A 597 34.54 15.99 -12.95
C ASP A 597 35.20 15.81 -11.57
N ASN A 598 34.42 15.34 -10.60
CA ASN A 598 34.89 15.04 -9.28
C ASN A 598 35.75 13.80 -9.38
N HIS A 599 37.02 13.95 -9.02
CA HIS A 599 37.91 12.83 -8.81
C HIS A 599 37.60 12.22 -7.44
N CYS A 600 37.87 10.92 -7.25
CA CYS A 600 37.62 10.23 -5.99
C CYS A 600 38.76 10.54 -5.00
N LEU A 601 38.86 11.80 -4.55
CA LEU A 601 40.04 12.32 -3.84
C LEU A 601 39.77 12.66 -2.38
N LEU A 602 38.58 13.20 -2.08
CA LEU A 602 38.17 13.62 -0.76
C LEU A 602 37.35 12.52 -0.09
N ALA A 603 37.45 12.40 1.23
CA ALA A 603 36.66 11.43 1.99
C ALA A 603 35.15 11.60 1.77
N THR A 604 34.69 12.84 1.53
CA THR A 604 33.32 13.18 1.14
C THR A 604 32.88 12.69 -0.24
N ASP A 605 33.82 12.25 -1.08
CA ASP A 605 33.51 11.70 -2.41
C ASP A 605 33.08 10.23 -2.33
N ALA A 606 33.31 9.55 -1.21
CA ALA A 606 32.95 8.16 -1.03
C ALA A 606 31.44 7.92 -1.22
N GLY A 607 31.10 7.05 -2.16
CA GLY A 607 29.73 6.76 -2.56
C GLY A 607 29.14 7.76 -3.57
N ASN A 608 29.87 8.78 -4.02
CA ASN A 608 29.40 9.67 -5.09
C ASN A 608 29.55 9.03 -6.47
N LEU A 609 28.63 9.39 -7.37
CA LEU A 609 28.72 9.07 -8.78
C LEU A 609 29.73 9.99 -9.47
N LEU A 610 30.71 9.41 -10.14
CA LEU A 610 31.77 10.08 -10.89
C LEU A 610 31.40 10.21 -12.36
N LYS A 611 32.09 11.13 -13.06
CA LYS A 611 32.09 11.21 -14.52
C LYS A 611 32.43 9.82 -15.10
N ASP A 612 31.70 9.42 -16.13
CA ASP A 612 31.62 8.04 -16.69
C ASP A 612 30.67 7.06 -15.95
N GLY A 613 29.94 7.51 -14.93
CA GLY A 613 28.95 6.69 -14.22
C GLY A 613 29.58 5.64 -13.30
N LYS A 614 30.78 5.91 -12.82
CA LYS A 614 31.47 5.05 -11.84
C LYS A 614 31.15 5.49 -10.42
N LEU A 615 31.16 4.58 -9.46
CA LEU A 615 31.03 4.89 -8.05
C LEU A 615 32.41 5.11 -7.43
N CYS A 616 32.61 6.18 -6.66
CA CYS A 616 33.79 6.33 -5.81
C CYS A 616 33.70 5.39 -4.60
N VAL A 617 34.62 4.42 -4.49
CA VAL A 617 34.61 3.38 -3.45
C VAL A 617 35.64 3.69 -2.36
N VAL A 618 36.86 4.03 -2.77
CA VAL A 618 37.94 4.42 -1.85
C VAL A 618 38.52 5.75 -2.31
N PRO A 619 38.21 6.85 -1.62
CA PRO A 619 38.80 8.14 -1.94
C PRO A 619 40.27 8.19 -1.50
N SER A 620 41.10 8.84 -2.29
CA SER A 620 42.53 9.03 -1.98
C SER A 620 43.08 10.28 -2.67
N SER A 621 43.84 11.10 -1.93
CA SER A 621 44.58 12.21 -2.54
C SER A 621 45.67 11.74 -3.52
N ASP A 622 46.10 10.48 -3.43
CA ASP A 622 46.95 9.81 -4.42
C ASP A 622 46.07 9.11 -5.46
N TYR A 623 46.16 9.58 -6.70
CA TYR A 623 45.35 9.13 -7.84
C TYR A 623 45.52 7.64 -8.15
N ASP A 624 46.68 7.05 -7.86
CA ASP A 624 46.93 5.63 -8.10
C ASP A 624 46.31 4.72 -7.03
N GLN A 625 45.94 5.29 -5.88
CA GLN A 625 45.34 4.56 -4.76
C GLN A 625 43.81 4.72 -4.69
N GLN A 626 43.23 5.67 -5.43
CA GLN A 626 41.78 5.81 -5.48
C GLN A 626 41.15 4.58 -6.12
N LYS A 627 39.96 4.19 -5.65
CA LYS A 627 39.20 3.10 -6.27
C LYS A 627 37.82 3.58 -6.70
N ASN A 628 37.50 3.31 -7.96
CA ASN A 628 36.17 3.46 -8.50
C ASN A 628 35.63 2.13 -9.04
N ALA A 629 34.31 2.02 -9.08
CA ALA A 629 33.58 0.85 -9.56
C ALA A 629 32.69 1.21 -10.74
N THR A 630 32.61 0.36 -11.76
CA THR A 630 31.61 0.47 -12.83
C THR A 630 30.32 -0.23 -12.43
N MET A 631 29.17 0.17 -13.02
CA MET A 631 27.89 -0.54 -12.84
C MET A 631 27.97 -1.95 -13.45
N ALA A 632 28.52 -2.87 -12.68
CA ALA A 632 28.72 -4.27 -12.99
C ALA A 632 28.55 -5.08 -11.71
N PHE A 633 28.34 -6.39 -11.83
CA PHE A 633 28.19 -7.27 -10.67
C PHE A 633 29.42 -7.19 -9.76
N GLY A 634 29.23 -6.67 -8.55
CA GLY A 634 30.29 -6.49 -7.56
C GLY A 634 29.73 -6.05 -6.22
N ARG A 635 30.52 -6.20 -5.15
CA ARG A 635 30.21 -5.68 -3.83
C ARG A 635 31.35 -4.83 -3.31
N TYR A 636 31.00 -3.76 -2.62
CA TYR A 636 31.93 -2.74 -2.19
C TYR A 636 31.63 -2.38 -0.75
N LEU A 637 32.67 -2.22 0.06
CA LEU A 637 32.59 -1.67 1.40
C LEU A 637 33.04 -0.21 1.32
N ILE A 638 32.11 0.71 1.55
CA ILE A 638 32.36 2.15 1.41
C ILE A 638 32.28 2.78 2.79
N SER A 639 33.31 3.55 3.16
CA SER A 639 33.29 4.38 4.35
C SER A 639 32.56 5.67 4.01
N THR A 640 31.38 5.90 4.57
CA THR A 640 30.54 7.06 4.21
C THR A 640 30.79 8.22 5.15
N ASP A 641 31.12 9.39 4.60
CA ASP A 641 31.06 10.67 5.30
C ASP A 641 29.67 11.33 5.15
N ASN A 642 29.45 12.49 5.79
CA ASN A 642 28.15 13.14 5.98
C ASN A 642 27.37 13.58 4.71
N ASN A 643 27.84 13.28 3.49
CA ASN A 643 27.23 13.77 2.25
C ASN A 643 26.97 12.67 1.19
N SER A 644 27.05 11.39 1.56
CA SER A 644 26.76 10.30 0.61
C SER A 644 25.25 10.11 0.41
N ILE A 645 24.81 9.80 -0.82
CA ILE A 645 23.38 9.53 -1.10
C ILE A 645 22.82 8.32 -0.35
N PHE A 646 23.71 7.45 0.13
CA PHE A 646 23.37 6.20 0.80
C PHE A 646 23.10 6.37 2.30
N THR A 647 23.46 7.50 2.92
CA THR A 647 23.36 7.66 4.39
C THR A 647 23.18 9.11 4.82
N ALA A 648 22.31 9.35 5.81
CA ALA A 648 22.36 10.55 6.62
C ALA A 648 23.41 10.40 7.76
N ALA A 649 24.66 10.81 7.51
CA ALA A 649 25.68 11.13 8.52
C ALA A 649 26.04 10.07 9.59
N HIS A 650 26.89 9.10 9.25
CA HIS A 650 27.58 8.22 10.20
C HIS A 650 29.10 8.23 9.98
N GLN A 651 29.78 9.28 10.46
CA GLN A 651 31.24 9.41 10.33
C GLN A 651 31.98 8.18 10.90
N GLY A 652 32.87 7.61 10.09
CA GLY A 652 33.73 6.48 10.48
C GLY A 652 33.06 5.11 10.44
N GLU A 653 31.86 5.00 9.87
CA GLU A 653 31.15 3.74 9.66
C GLU A 653 31.14 3.39 8.17
N SER A 654 30.95 2.10 7.86
CA SER A 654 30.95 1.61 6.47
C SER A 654 29.62 1.01 6.07
N ILE A 655 29.26 1.05 4.80
CA ILE A 655 28.10 0.36 4.25
C ILE A 655 28.53 -0.62 3.15
N VAL A 656 27.68 -1.60 2.88
CA VAL A 656 27.87 -2.50 1.75
C VAL A 656 27.05 -2.00 0.56
N VAL A 657 27.71 -1.69 -0.54
CA VAL A 657 27.05 -1.34 -1.81
C VAL A 657 27.22 -2.48 -2.80
N GLU A 658 26.13 -2.89 -3.44
CA GLU A 658 26.11 -3.90 -4.50
C GLU A 658 25.96 -3.19 -5.86
N GLY A 659 26.95 -3.39 -6.74
CA GLY A 659 26.88 -3.02 -8.14
C GLY A 659 26.16 -4.10 -8.95
N LYS A 660 25.32 -3.65 -9.88
CA LYS A 660 24.68 -4.46 -10.93
C LYS A 660 24.80 -3.69 -12.25
N GLU A 661 24.43 -4.32 -13.36
CA GLU A 661 24.57 -3.75 -14.71
C GLU A 661 23.93 -2.35 -14.87
N THR A 662 22.87 -2.06 -14.13
CA THR A 662 22.11 -0.81 -14.23
C THR A 662 22.01 -0.05 -12.91
N SER A 663 22.73 -0.46 -11.85
CA SER A 663 22.55 0.18 -10.55
C SER A 663 23.72 0.01 -9.60
N PHE A 664 23.85 0.95 -8.67
CA PHE A 664 24.54 0.77 -7.39
C PHE A 664 23.51 0.88 -6.28
N ILE A 665 23.40 -0.15 -5.45
CA ILE A 665 22.36 -0.22 -4.41
C ILE A 665 22.98 -0.47 -3.05
N TRP A 666 22.45 0.16 -2.00
CA TRP A 666 22.77 -0.21 -0.63
C TRP A 666 22.25 -1.62 -0.35
N LYS A 667 23.16 -2.54 -0.02
CA LYS A 667 22.83 -3.93 0.22
C LYS A 667 22.60 -4.17 1.70
N SER A 668 21.42 -4.71 2.02
CA SER A 668 21.19 -5.26 3.35
C SER A 668 22.02 -6.52 3.57
N VAL A 669 22.71 -6.60 4.70
CA VAL A 669 23.59 -7.70 5.07
C VAL A 669 23.23 -8.21 6.47
N SER A 670 23.66 -9.43 6.80
CA SER A 670 23.47 -9.98 8.14
C SER A 670 24.24 -9.16 9.19
N ASP A 671 23.95 -9.39 10.48
CA ASP A 671 24.60 -8.67 11.58
C ASP A 671 26.13 -8.85 11.54
N ILE A 672 26.66 -10.07 11.52
CA ILE A 672 28.10 -10.31 11.45
C ILE A 672 28.49 -10.85 10.07
N ASN A 673 29.51 -10.26 9.48
CA ASN A 673 30.07 -10.67 8.18
C ASN A 673 31.58 -10.79 8.25
N ILE A 674 32.12 -11.77 7.53
CA ILE A 674 33.55 -11.90 7.27
C ILE A 674 33.79 -11.52 5.82
N TYR A 675 34.53 -10.44 5.59
CA TYR A 675 34.84 -9.97 4.23
C TYR A 675 36.35 -9.88 4.04
N SER A 676 36.83 -10.25 2.85
CA SER A 676 38.11 -9.77 2.35
C SER A 676 37.85 -8.44 1.66
N VAL A 677 38.49 -7.36 2.12
CA VAL A 677 38.31 -6.03 1.56
C VAL A 677 39.62 -5.58 0.93
N ASP A 678 39.68 -5.61 -0.40
CA ASP A 678 40.84 -5.17 -1.17
C ASP A 678 40.51 -3.85 -1.87
N SER A 679 41.12 -2.76 -1.41
CA SER A 679 40.81 -1.40 -1.89
C SER A 679 39.29 -1.15 -1.98
N GLY A 680 38.56 -1.50 -0.92
CA GLY A 680 37.11 -1.33 -0.81
C GLY A 680 36.26 -2.33 -1.60
N THR A 681 36.84 -3.21 -2.41
CA THR A 681 36.09 -4.30 -3.07
C THR A 681 35.93 -5.46 -2.09
N ILE A 682 34.71 -5.93 -1.91
CA ILE A 682 34.40 -7.10 -1.06
C ILE A 682 34.58 -8.36 -1.90
N GLY A 683 35.53 -9.20 -1.49
CA GLY A 683 35.77 -10.54 -2.02
C GLY A 683 35.46 -11.64 -1.00
N ILE A 684 35.57 -12.88 -1.46
CA ILE A 684 35.51 -14.06 -0.59
C ILE A 684 36.78 -14.08 0.27
N PRO A 685 36.70 -14.25 1.60
CA PRO A 685 37.86 -14.43 2.47
C PRO A 685 38.74 -15.60 2.03
N ASP A 686 40.00 -15.33 1.69
CA ASP A 686 41.01 -16.35 1.39
C ASP A 686 42.09 -16.39 2.48
N TYR A 687 42.04 -17.45 3.29
CA TYR A 687 42.93 -17.64 4.42
C TYR A 687 44.21 -18.41 4.08
N THR A 688 44.33 -18.92 2.85
CA THR A 688 45.35 -19.90 2.44
C THR A 688 46.65 -19.27 1.92
N THR A 689 46.63 -17.97 1.60
CA THR A 689 47.70 -17.23 0.90
C THR A 689 48.64 -16.48 1.86
N SER A 690 49.40 -15.47 1.38
CA SER A 690 50.40 -14.74 2.18
C SER A 690 49.76 -13.91 3.32
N ASP A 691 50.59 -13.39 4.24
CA ASP A 691 50.13 -12.49 5.30
C ASP A 691 49.44 -11.23 4.73
N ASP A 692 49.88 -10.72 3.59
CA ASP A 692 49.28 -9.55 2.93
C ASP A 692 47.83 -9.79 2.51
N THR A 693 47.48 -10.99 2.04
CA THR A 693 46.10 -11.33 1.68
C THR A 693 45.24 -11.48 2.93
N ARG A 694 45.77 -12.08 4.00
CA ARG A 694 45.06 -12.20 5.28
C ARG A 694 44.81 -10.86 5.97
N ALA A 695 45.74 -9.91 5.83
CA ALA A 695 45.59 -8.55 6.37
C ALA A 695 44.36 -7.81 5.80
N LYS A 696 43.86 -8.24 4.63
CA LYS A 696 42.64 -7.68 4.00
C LYS A 696 41.34 -8.26 4.56
N ILE A 697 41.40 -9.35 5.32
CA ILE A 697 40.22 -9.99 5.91
C ILE A 697 39.82 -9.25 7.19
N GLY A 698 38.54 -8.88 7.28
CA GLY A 698 37.95 -8.22 8.45
C GLY A 698 36.65 -8.88 8.91
N LEU A 699 36.34 -8.69 10.18
CA LEU A 699 35.02 -8.96 10.77
C LEU A 699 34.25 -7.66 10.84
N TYR A 700 33.03 -7.66 10.31
CA TYR A 700 32.17 -6.49 10.25
C TYR A 700 30.86 -6.77 10.96
N LYS A 701 30.52 -5.90 11.90
CA LYS A 701 29.26 -5.88 12.60
C LYS A 701 28.36 -4.80 12.04
N CYS A 702 27.22 -5.19 11.50
CA CYS A 702 26.32 -4.36 10.73
C CYS A 702 24.97 -4.22 11.45
N SER A 703 24.75 -3.07 12.08
CA SER A 703 23.46 -2.72 12.69
C SER A 703 22.75 -1.74 11.76
N SER A 704 21.50 -2.02 11.41
CA SER A 704 20.76 -1.25 10.38
C SER A 704 21.53 -1.13 9.06
N ASN A 705 22.28 -2.19 8.68
CA ASN A 705 23.17 -2.26 7.52
C ASN A 705 24.35 -1.27 7.53
N ILE A 706 24.62 -0.63 8.66
CA ILE A 706 25.82 0.16 8.89
C ILE A 706 26.84 -0.69 9.65
N CYS A 707 27.97 -0.92 9.00
CA CYS A 707 29.00 -1.86 9.37
C CYS A 707 30.18 -1.20 10.06
N LYS A 708 30.58 -1.78 11.19
CA LYS A 708 31.80 -1.45 11.94
C LYS A 708 32.73 -2.63 11.93
N LYS A 709 34.00 -2.39 11.63
CA LYS A 709 35.03 -3.42 11.76
C LYS A 709 35.27 -3.71 13.24
N ILE A 710 35.22 -4.98 13.63
CA ILE A 710 35.36 -5.44 15.02
C ILE A 710 36.48 -6.46 15.17
N ASP A 711 36.93 -6.64 16.42
CA ASP A 711 37.90 -7.66 16.79
C ASP A 711 37.20 -9.03 17.00
N GLY A 712 37.92 -10.13 16.74
CA GLY A 712 37.40 -11.47 17.02
C GLY A 712 38.28 -12.59 16.48
N TYR A 713 37.67 -13.76 16.28
CA TYR A 713 38.29 -14.90 15.62
C TYR A 713 37.46 -15.38 14.43
N ALA A 714 38.12 -15.88 13.40
CA ALA A 714 37.48 -16.61 12.31
C ALA A 714 38.01 -18.04 12.23
N TYR A 715 37.17 -18.94 11.72
CA TYR A 715 37.50 -20.35 11.49
C TYR A 715 37.38 -20.67 10.00
N SER A 716 38.48 -21.10 9.39
CA SER A 716 38.53 -21.57 7.99
C SER A 716 39.56 -22.67 7.85
N ASP A 717 39.27 -23.66 7.01
CA ASP A 717 40.21 -24.76 6.68
C ASP A 717 40.83 -25.43 7.90
N SER A 718 40.02 -25.69 8.92
CA SER A 718 40.44 -26.29 10.20
C SER A 718 41.47 -25.48 10.99
N LYS A 719 41.64 -24.19 10.70
CA LYS A 719 42.52 -23.26 11.40
C LYS A 719 41.73 -22.09 11.97
N TYR A 720 42.29 -21.48 13.01
CA TYR A 720 41.75 -20.27 13.61
C TYR A 720 42.62 -19.09 13.25
N TYR A 721 41.96 -17.98 12.97
CA TYR A 721 42.58 -16.72 12.62
C TYR A 721 42.11 -15.66 13.60
N THR A 722 43.06 -14.95 14.17
CA THR A 722 42.82 -13.77 15.00
C THR A 722 42.58 -12.62 14.06
N ILE A 723 41.43 -11.96 14.16
CA ILE A 723 41.08 -10.80 13.34
C ILE A 723 41.15 -9.57 14.22
N ASP A 724 42.09 -8.68 13.89
CA ASP A 724 42.24 -7.38 14.51
C ASP A 724 41.56 -6.33 13.63
N LYS A 725 40.80 -5.43 14.24
CA LYS A 725 40.12 -4.35 13.50
C LYS A 725 41.11 -3.47 12.74
N SER A 726 42.33 -3.28 13.24
CA SER A 726 43.37 -2.46 12.60
C SER A 726 44.23 -3.22 11.59
N SER A 727 44.61 -4.48 11.88
CA SER A 727 45.58 -5.22 11.05
C SER A 727 45.01 -6.41 10.26
N GLY A 728 43.71 -6.69 10.37
CA GLY A 728 43.05 -7.80 9.66
C GLY A 728 43.35 -9.17 10.27
N ALA A 729 43.25 -10.23 9.46
CA ALA A 729 43.44 -11.61 9.92
C ALA A 729 44.92 -12.00 10.05
N SER A 730 45.23 -12.77 11.09
CA SER A 730 46.52 -13.42 11.32
C SER A 730 46.30 -14.83 11.84
N LEU A 731 47.18 -15.78 11.52
CA LEU A 731 47.05 -17.15 12.01
C LEU A 731 47.17 -17.18 13.54
N THR A 732 46.19 -17.75 14.24
CA THR A 732 46.25 -17.87 15.69
C THR A 732 47.21 -18.98 16.10
N SER A 733 48.26 -18.64 16.85
CA SER A 733 49.14 -19.63 17.49
C SER A 733 48.40 -20.31 18.64
N ILE A 734 48.01 -21.57 18.44
CA ILE A 734 47.33 -22.39 19.46
C ILE A 734 48.36 -23.34 20.08
N SER A 735 48.49 -23.29 21.41
CA SER A 735 49.36 -24.17 22.19
C SER A 735 48.56 -25.01 23.19
N GLU A 736 49.15 -26.11 23.66
CA GLU A 736 48.58 -26.89 24.77
C GLU A 736 48.51 -26.02 26.04
N GLY A 737 47.41 -26.10 26.80
CA GLY A 737 47.23 -25.30 28.00
C GLY A 737 46.03 -25.69 28.87
N THR A 738 45.74 -24.88 29.88
CA THR A 738 44.55 -25.02 30.75
C THR A 738 43.85 -23.67 30.90
N CYS A 739 42.52 -23.68 31.09
CA CYS A 739 41.75 -22.45 31.28
C CYS A 739 41.76 -21.94 32.73
N ASP A 740 42.56 -22.55 33.61
CA ASP A 740 42.70 -22.11 35.00
C ASP A 740 43.62 -20.90 35.14
N GLN A 741 44.42 -20.62 34.11
CA GLN A 741 45.34 -19.48 34.07
C GLN A 741 44.63 -18.23 33.54
N ALA A 742 44.73 -17.13 34.27
CA ALA A 742 44.17 -15.83 33.85
C ALA A 742 44.67 -15.41 32.45
N ALA A 743 45.93 -15.75 32.11
CA ALA A 743 46.55 -15.45 30.82
C ALA A 743 45.91 -16.18 29.62
N SER A 744 45.09 -17.20 29.86
CA SER A 744 44.41 -17.99 28.82
C SER A 744 42.98 -17.54 28.57
N ILE A 745 42.35 -16.77 29.48
CA ILE A 745 40.95 -16.36 29.35
C ILE A 745 40.78 -15.47 28.11
N GLY A 746 39.79 -15.81 27.28
CA GLY A 746 39.51 -15.19 26.00
C GLY A 746 40.42 -15.64 24.85
N LYS A 747 41.26 -16.67 25.03
CA LYS A 747 42.12 -17.26 23.99
C LYS A 747 41.71 -18.69 23.64
N ILE A 748 42.11 -19.12 22.45
CA ILE A 748 41.96 -20.50 21.98
C ILE A 748 43.22 -21.28 22.34
N ILE A 749 43.05 -22.39 23.05
CA ILE A 749 44.12 -23.32 23.43
C ILE A 749 43.80 -24.73 22.91
N THR A 750 44.78 -25.62 22.95
CA THR A 750 44.54 -27.06 22.88
C THR A 750 44.47 -27.61 24.30
N LYS A 751 43.39 -28.33 24.62
CA LYS A 751 43.21 -29.02 25.89
C LYS A 751 42.88 -30.47 25.57
N GLU A 752 43.80 -31.38 25.90
CA GLU A 752 43.63 -32.82 25.64
C GLU A 752 43.41 -33.12 24.14
N GLY A 753 44.10 -32.38 23.27
CA GLY A 753 43.96 -32.51 21.82
C GLY A 753 42.73 -31.83 21.20
N VAL A 754 41.84 -31.25 22.02
CA VAL A 754 40.64 -30.52 21.55
C VAL A 754 40.86 -29.01 21.64
N LYS A 755 40.58 -28.30 20.54
CA LYS A 755 40.65 -26.84 20.51
C LYS A 755 39.53 -26.25 21.36
N THR A 756 39.89 -25.37 22.28
CA THR A 756 39.01 -24.92 23.35
C THR A 756 39.16 -23.42 23.56
N LEU A 757 38.06 -22.68 23.59
CA LEU A 757 38.04 -21.28 24.01
C LEU A 757 37.89 -21.21 25.53
N CYS A 758 38.81 -20.54 26.21
CA CYS A 758 38.72 -20.31 27.65
C CYS A 758 37.80 -19.14 27.97
N LEU A 759 36.75 -19.40 28.74
CA LEU A 759 35.73 -18.41 29.10
C LEU A 759 36.00 -17.78 30.47
N GLY A 760 36.67 -18.49 31.37
CA GLY A 760 37.01 -18.02 32.71
C GLY A 760 37.84 -19.06 33.45
N SER A 761 38.16 -18.84 34.73
CA SER A 761 38.90 -19.81 35.55
C SER A 761 38.13 -21.13 35.61
N GLY A 762 38.64 -22.16 34.94
CA GLY A 762 38.02 -23.49 34.82
C GLY A 762 36.86 -23.60 33.82
N ALA A 763 36.29 -22.48 33.35
CA ALA A 763 35.19 -22.46 32.39
C ALA A 763 35.72 -22.39 30.94
N SER A 764 35.26 -23.29 30.09
CA SER A 764 35.78 -23.43 28.73
C SER A 764 34.77 -24.07 27.79
N VAL A 765 34.87 -23.79 26.49
CA VAL A 765 33.98 -24.36 25.47
C VAL A 765 34.80 -24.96 24.30
N PRO A 766 34.61 -26.26 23.95
CA PRO A 766 35.28 -26.86 22.80
C PRO A 766 34.75 -26.29 21.49
N ILE A 767 35.63 -26.03 20.52
CA ILE A 767 35.32 -25.40 19.23
C ILE A 767 35.96 -26.19 18.07
N PRO A 768 35.36 -26.18 16.86
CA PRO A 768 34.17 -25.43 16.43
C PRO A 768 32.84 -26.14 16.75
N ASP A 769 32.90 -27.34 17.34
CA ASP A 769 31.74 -28.22 17.48
C ASP A 769 30.62 -27.65 18.35
N ARG A 770 30.96 -26.73 19.29
CA ARG A 770 29.94 -25.98 20.02
C ARG A 770 29.75 -24.59 19.46
N LYS A 771 28.49 -24.30 19.17
CA LYS A 771 27.96 -22.99 18.79
C LYS A 771 27.09 -22.45 19.92
N GLY A 772 26.78 -21.17 19.82
CA GLY A 772 25.91 -20.46 20.76
C GLY A 772 26.61 -19.26 21.38
N ARG A 773 25.97 -18.66 22.36
CA ARG A 773 26.45 -17.47 23.04
C ARG A 773 26.93 -17.79 24.44
N PHE A 774 28.04 -17.19 24.84
CA PHE A 774 28.69 -17.45 26.13
C PHE A 774 29.15 -16.14 26.75
N VAL A 775 29.32 -16.09 28.07
CA VAL A 775 29.96 -14.95 28.72
C VAL A 775 31.44 -15.27 28.90
N VAL A 776 32.30 -14.40 28.37
CA VAL A 776 33.73 -14.42 28.67
C VAL A 776 33.99 -13.54 29.89
N GLY A 777 34.75 -14.05 30.86
CA GLY A 777 35.13 -13.32 32.07
C GLY A 777 36.19 -12.24 31.79
N THR A 778 37.05 -11.99 32.77
CA THR A 778 38.19 -11.06 32.59
C THR A 778 39.23 -11.70 31.68
N VAL A 779 39.33 -11.22 30.44
CA VAL A 779 40.26 -11.68 29.41
C VAL A 779 41.68 -11.14 29.62
N ASP A 780 42.65 -11.86 29.06
CA ASP A 780 44.05 -11.43 29.00
C ASP A 780 44.28 -10.30 27.98
N SER A 781 45.37 -9.55 28.14
CA SER A 781 45.74 -8.43 27.24
C SER A 781 45.97 -8.82 25.78
N GLY A 782 46.20 -10.11 25.49
CA GLY A 782 46.31 -10.63 24.13
C GLY A 782 45.00 -11.17 23.53
N SER A 783 43.88 -11.17 24.27
CA SER A 783 42.59 -11.61 23.73
C SER A 783 42.01 -10.58 22.75
N LYS A 784 41.23 -11.05 21.77
CA LYS A 784 40.41 -10.21 20.89
C LYS A 784 38.97 -10.03 21.37
N LEU A 785 38.65 -10.60 22.52
CA LEU A 785 37.34 -10.48 23.15
C LEU A 785 37.39 -9.41 24.24
N THR A 786 36.24 -8.99 24.72
CA THR A 786 36.13 -7.93 25.73
C THR A 786 35.69 -8.51 27.07
N ASN A 787 36.27 -7.99 28.17
CA ASN A 787 35.99 -8.42 29.53
C ASN A 787 34.49 -8.46 29.84
N ASN A 788 34.03 -9.58 30.40
CA ASN A 788 32.67 -9.72 30.94
C ASN A 788 31.59 -9.41 29.90
N LYS A 789 31.83 -9.73 28.62
CA LYS A 789 30.87 -9.56 27.53
C LYS A 789 30.27 -10.89 27.10
N LEU A 790 29.07 -10.82 26.53
CA LEU A 790 28.52 -11.92 25.76
C LEU A 790 29.32 -12.04 24.46
N ILE A 791 29.63 -13.27 24.07
CA ILE A 791 30.26 -13.60 22.80
C ILE A 791 29.37 -14.56 22.04
N ASN A 792 29.37 -14.48 20.71
CA ASN A 792 28.67 -15.41 19.84
C ASN A 792 29.70 -16.29 19.12
N ILE A 793 29.55 -17.60 19.26
CA ILE A 793 30.36 -18.64 18.63
C ILE A 793 29.51 -19.30 17.55
N THR A 794 29.97 -19.20 16.30
CA THR A 794 29.35 -19.87 15.16
C THR A 794 30.33 -20.89 14.56
N GLY A 795 29.91 -21.57 13.51
CA GLY A 795 30.82 -22.42 12.73
C GLY A 795 31.91 -21.65 11.99
N SER A 796 31.83 -20.31 11.91
CA SER A 796 32.74 -19.50 11.09
C SER A 796 33.46 -18.39 11.86
N TYR A 797 32.93 -17.93 13.01
CA TYR A 797 33.54 -16.85 13.78
C TYR A 797 33.23 -16.91 15.28
N ILE A 798 34.01 -16.15 16.05
CA ILE A 798 33.81 -15.85 17.47
C ILE A 798 33.94 -14.34 17.66
N VAL A 799 32.88 -13.67 18.10
CA VAL A 799 32.85 -12.21 18.28
C VAL A 799 32.14 -11.80 19.56
N VAL A 800 32.38 -10.58 20.03
CA VAL A 800 31.56 -9.95 21.07
C VAL A 800 30.16 -9.64 20.50
N ASP A 801 29.13 -10.13 21.18
CA ASP A 801 27.73 -9.95 20.81
C ASP A 801 27.09 -8.92 21.77
N ASP A 802 26.45 -7.90 21.20
CA ASP A 802 25.79 -6.84 21.96
C ASP A 802 24.26 -6.90 21.87
N VAL A 803 23.70 -7.95 21.25
CA VAL A 803 22.26 -8.07 21.01
C VAL A 803 21.41 -7.92 22.27
N LEU A 804 21.96 -8.29 23.44
CA LEU A 804 21.28 -8.21 24.73
C LEU A 804 21.49 -6.89 25.47
N GLU A 805 22.35 -5.99 24.98
CA GLU A 805 22.75 -4.79 25.71
C GLU A 805 21.66 -3.71 25.80
N GLN A 806 20.53 -3.87 25.09
CA GLN A 806 19.40 -2.95 25.09
C GLN A 806 18.24 -3.40 26.00
N GLU A 807 18.34 -4.58 26.60
CA GLU A 807 17.27 -5.18 27.39
C GLU A 807 17.18 -4.56 28.79
N SER A 808 15.95 -4.36 29.28
CA SER A 808 15.68 -3.93 30.66
C SER A 808 15.76 -5.09 31.66
N THR A 809 15.73 -6.33 31.16
CA THR A 809 15.82 -7.54 31.97
C THR A 809 17.25 -7.72 32.48
N ILE A 810 17.37 -8.00 33.78
CA ILE A 810 18.68 -8.08 34.44
C ILE A 810 19.24 -9.50 34.53
N HIS A 811 18.44 -10.56 34.35
CA HIS A 811 18.89 -11.95 34.52
C HIS A 811 18.72 -12.80 33.26
N PHE A 812 19.74 -13.59 32.96
CA PHE A 812 19.81 -14.50 31.83
C PHE A 812 20.28 -15.88 32.29
N LEU A 813 19.84 -16.95 31.66
CA LEU A 813 20.46 -18.27 31.78
C LEU A 813 21.28 -18.58 30.54
N ILE A 814 22.48 -19.11 30.74
CA ILE A 814 23.32 -19.63 29.66
C ILE A 814 23.57 -21.11 29.92
N LYS A 815 23.24 -21.95 28.95
CA LYS A 815 23.44 -23.40 29.02
C LYS A 815 24.87 -23.78 28.68
N PHE A 816 25.48 -24.52 29.59
CA PHE A 816 26.77 -25.22 29.47
C PHE A 816 26.52 -26.71 29.65
N ASP A 817 26.59 -27.49 28.57
CA ASP A 817 26.24 -28.92 28.62
C ASP A 817 24.80 -29.15 29.11
N SER A 818 24.66 -29.72 30.30
CA SER A 818 23.39 -30.01 30.98
C SER A 818 23.11 -29.04 32.14
N VAL A 819 23.97 -28.04 32.34
CA VAL A 819 23.91 -27.07 33.43
C VAL A 819 23.55 -25.70 32.86
N TYR A 820 22.63 -25.00 33.50
CA TYR A 820 22.30 -23.61 33.16
C TYR A 820 22.86 -22.71 34.24
N ILE A 821 23.61 -21.69 33.84
CA ILE A 821 24.22 -20.73 34.77
C ILE A 821 23.52 -19.39 34.61
N ALA A 822 23.07 -18.82 35.73
CA ALA A 822 22.47 -17.51 35.78
C ALA A 822 23.53 -16.41 35.70
N TYR A 823 23.28 -15.43 34.86
CA TYR A 823 24.07 -14.22 34.70
C TYR A 823 23.22 -12.99 34.96
N LYS A 824 23.82 -12.01 35.61
CA LYS A 824 23.29 -10.66 35.74
C LYS A 824 23.99 -9.71 34.78
N MET A 825 23.21 -9.00 33.97
CA MET A 825 23.70 -7.91 33.14
C MET A 825 23.66 -6.59 33.91
N ASN A 826 24.80 -5.89 33.95
CA ASN A 826 24.84 -4.49 34.34
C ASN A 826 24.48 -3.65 33.11
N THR A 827 23.31 -3.03 33.11
CA THR A 827 22.79 -2.23 31.98
C THR A 827 23.66 -1.02 31.64
N ASN A 828 24.36 -0.43 32.61
CA ASN A 828 25.20 0.76 32.38
C ASN A 828 26.54 0.41 31.72
N SER A 829 27.24 -0.60 32.24
CA SER A 829 28.53 -1.05 31.68
C SER A 829 28.36 -2.07 30.56
N LYS A 830 27.14 -2.60 30.38
CA LYS A 830 26.81 -3.65 29.43
C LYS A 830 27.66 -4.91 29.66
N THR A 831 27.94 -5.23 30.92
CA THR A 831 28.79 -6.37 31.30
C THR A 831 28.00 -7.42 32.05
N PHE A 832 28.36 -8.69 31.89
CA PHE A 832 27.74 -9.84 32.53
C PHE A 832 28.58 -10.34 33.69
N SER A 833 27.90 -10.78 34.74
CA SER A 833 28.51 -11.43 35.91
C SER A 833 27.67 -12.62 36.33
N ILE A 834 28.28 -13.68 36.87
CA ILE A 834 27.52 -14.82 37.39
C ILE A 834 26.64 -14.34 38.55
N ASP A 835 25.37 -14.73 38.53
CA ASP A 835 24.40 -14.36 39.55
C ASP A 835 24.00 -15.55 40.43
N ASN A 836 24.71 -15.69 41.54
CA ASN A 836 24.43 -16.74 42.52
C ASN A 836 23.17 -16.45 43.38
N THR A 837 22.50 -15.30 43.21
CA THR A 837 21.29 -14.95 43.97
C THR A 837 20.02 -15.56 43.36
N VAL A 838 20.08 -15.99 42.10
CA VAL A 838 18.94 -16.62 41.42
C VAL A 838 18.64 -17.99 42.05
N SER A 839 17.42 -18.13 42.57
CA SER A 839 16.94 -19.32 43.26
C SER A 839 15.43 -19.49 43.08
N GLY A 840 14.94 -20.70 43.37
CA GLY A 840 13.53 -21.04 43.21
C GLY A 840 13.15 -21.38 41.77
N MET A 841 11.85 -21.49 41.50
CA MET A 841 11.37 -21.74 40.15
C MET A 841 11.16 -20.44 39.40
N LYS A 842 11.56 -20.43 38.13
CA LYS A 842 11.54 -19.27 37.25
C LYS A 842 11.20 -19.70 35.83
N THR A 843 10.49 -18.84 35.11
CA THR A 843 10.24 -19.02 33.68
C THR A 843 11.25 -18.19 32.91
N TYR A 844 11.85 -18.77 31.89
CA TYR A 844 12.71 -18.05 30.97
C TYR A 844 12.26 -18.28 29.53
N GLN A 845 12.45 -17.29 28.67
CA GLN A 845 12.21 -17.38 27.23
C GLN A 845 13.54 -17.55 26.50
N LYS A 846 13.62 -18.52 25.60
CA LYS A 846 14.75 -18.68 24.68
C LYS A 846 14.82 -17.47 23.75
N ILE A 847 15.99 -16.83 23.65
CA ILE A 847 16.11 -15.53 22.95
C ILE A 847 16.01 -15.67 21.41
N ASP A 848 16.27 -16.87 20.89
CA ASP A 848 16.19 -17.16 19.46
C ASP A 848 15.75 -18.62 19.31
N ALA A 849 14.70 -18.84 18.53
CA ALA A 849 14.06 -20.13 18.35
C ALA A 849 14.97 -21.17 17.69
N SER A 850 16.10 -20.78 17.09
CA SER A 850 17.04 -21.74 16.50
C SER A 850 17.59 -22.71 17.55
N ASP A 851 17.75 -23.98 17.15
CA ASP A 851 18.26 -25.04 18.03
C ASP A 851 19.67 -24.76 18.57
N ASP A 852 20.42 -23.89 17.89
CA ASP A 852 21.79 -23.51 18.23
C ASP A 852 21.86 -22.49 19.40
N THR A 853 20.73 -21.96 19.89
CA THR A 853 20.77 -20.96 20.96
C THR A 853 20.73 -21.59 22.35
N ASN A 854 21.61 -21.10 23.21
CA ASN A 854 21.83 -21.59 24.56
C ASN A 854 21.58 -20.49 25.61
N VAL A 855 20.91 -19.39 25.24
CA VAL A 855 20.64 -18.24 26.10
C VAL A 855 19.14 -18.04 26.28
N TYR A 856 18.75 -17.81 27.53
CA TYR A 856 17.36 -17.64 27.94
C TYR A 856 17.24 -16.35 28.77
N ARG A 857 16.20 -15.56 28.53
CA ARG A 857 15.87 -14.30 29.24
C ARG A 857 14.79 -14.57 30.29
N GLU A 858 14.94 -14.04 31.51
CA GLU A 858 13.92 -14.22 32.55
C GLU A 858 12.61 -13.54 32.15
N ILE A 859 11.49 -14.24 32.33
CA ILE A 859 10.16 -13.66 32.20
C ILE A 859 9.68 -13.25 33.59
N THR A 860 9.62 -11.95 33.82
CA THR A 860 9.19 -11.37 35.10
C THR A 860 7.68 -11.30 35.23
N SER A 861 6.94 -11.29 34.12
CA SER A 861 5.48 -11.36 34.10
C SER A 861 4.96 -12.26 32.98
N MET A 862 4.15 -13.25 33.34
CA MET A 862 3.50 -14.15 32.37
C MET A 862 2.35 -13.47 31.60
N SER A 863 1.90 -12.28 32.03
CA SER A 863 0.90 -11.49 31.28
C SER A 863 1.43 -10.92 29.98
N ASP A 864 2.75 -10.80 29.86
CA ASP A 864 3.40 -10.09 28.76
C ASP A 864 3.83 -11.03 27.63
N ILE A 865 3.60 -12.34 27.81
CA ILE A 865 3.94 -13.36 26.82
C ILE A 865 2.76 -13.61 25.88
N SER A 866 2.98 -13.37 24.59
CA SER A 866 2.06 -13.78 23.53
C SER A 866 2.07 -15.29 23.33
N TYR A 867 0.95 -15.88 22.88
CA TYR A 867 0.87 -17.32 22.63
C TYR A 867 1.85 -17.83 21.57
N GLU A 868 2.28 -16.98 20.63
CA GLU A 868 3.32 -17.31 19.64
C GLU A 868 4.69 -17.59 20.28
N ASN A 869 4.97 -17.00 21.44
CA ASN A 869 6.25 -17.14 22.13
C ASN A 869 6.23 -18.23 23.21
N VAL A 870 5.09 -18.90 23.42
CA VAL A 870 4.97 -19.92 24.47
C VAL A 870 5.85 -21.12 24.20
N SER A 871 6.02 -21.51 22.94
CA SER A 871 6.95 -22.59 22.54
C SER A 871 8.41 -22.28 22.85
N GLU A 872 8.75 -21.02 23.08
CA GLU A 872 10.09 -20.58 23.45
C GLU A 872 10.27 -20.48 24.98
N LEU A 873 9.21 -20.65 25.75
CA LEU A 873 9.28 -20.64 27.21
C LEU A 873 9.77 -21.97 27.75
N ASP A 874 10.58 -21.87 28.81
CA ASP A 874 11.03 -22.98 29.60
C ASP A 874 10.92 -22.69 31.10
N LEU A 875 10.69 -23.77 31.85
CA LEU A 875 10.58 -23.72 33.30
C LEU A 875 11.84 -24.29 33.95
N PHE A 876 12.43 -23.51 34.84
CA PHE A 876 13.68 -23.85 35.52
C PHE A 876 13.51 -23.86 37.03
N GLN A 877 14.16 -24.82 37.70
CA GLN A 877 14.47 -24.77 39.12
C GLN A 877 15.92 -24.31 39.29
N CYS A 878 16.10 -23.20 40.00
CA CYS A 878 17.40 -22.61 40.28
C CYS A 878 17.80 -22.77 41.75
N SER A 879 19.08 -22.99 42.00
CA SER A 879 19.72 -22.99 43.32
C SER A 879 21.11 -22.40 43.21
N GLY A 880 21.36 -21.29 43.90
CA GLY A 880 22.67 -20.63 43.92
C GLY A 880 23.18 -20.21 42.53
N GLY A 881 22.28 -19.77 41.64
CA GLY A 881 22.62 -19.39 40.26
C GLY A 881 22.78 -20.55 39.28
N GLN A 882 22.71 -21.81 39.73
CA GLN A 882 22.64 -22.96 38.84
C GLN A 882 21.20 -23.39 38.65
N CYS A 883 20.77 -23.55 37.40
CA CYS A 883 19.40 -23.88 37.05
C CYS A 883 19.33 -25.20 36.29
N LYS A 884 18.20 -25.88 36.46
CA LYS A 884 17.86 -27.12 35.75
C LYS A 884 16.44 -27.00 35.21
N GLU A 885 16.24 -27.39 33.96
CA GLU A 885 14.92 -27.51 33.38
C GLU A 885 14.08 -28.51 34.18
N ILE A 886 12.82 -28.15 34.42
CA ILE A 886 11.84 -29.01 35.08
C ILE A 886 10.55 -29.03 34.26
N PRO A 887 9.83 -30.16 34.22
CA PRO A 887 8.49 -30.15 33.66
C PRO A 887 7.53 -29.37 34.58
N GLY A 888 6.40 -28.94 34.04
CA GLY A 888 5.42 -28.19 34.82
C GLY A 888 4.29 -27.60 33.99
N TYR A 889 3.65 -26.59 34.55
CA TYR A 889 2.55 -25.85 33.95
C TYR A 889 2.77 -24.36 34.12
N VAL A 890 2.44 -23.57 33.10
CA VAL A 890 2.48 -22.11 33.11
C VAL A 890 1.14 -21.54 32.66
N LEU A 891 0.69 -20.46 33.29
CA LEU A 891 -0.53 -19.73 32.95
C LEU A 891 -0.15 -18.51 32.15
N VAL A 892 -0.49 -18.53 30.87
CA VAL A 892 -0.16 -17.45 29.93
C VAL A 892 -1.42 -16.62 29.71
N SER A 893 -1.27 -15.29 29.70
CA SER A 893 -2.37 -14.33 29.51
C SER A 893 -3.56 -14.48 30.47
N GLY A 894 -3.37 -15.19 31.61
CA GLY A 894 -4.41 -15.43 32.61
C GLY A 894 -5.53 -16.41 32.21
N ASN A 895 -5.49 -16.97 31.00
CA ASN A 895 -6.64 -17.69 30.42
C ASN A 895 -6.33 -19.14 30.00
N GLU A 896 -5.07 -19.46 29.76
CA GLU A 896 -4.69 -20.75 29.20
C GLU A 896 -3.46 -21.34 29.89
N VAL A 897 -3.53 -22.64 30.15
CA VAL A 897 -2.48 -23.39 30.84
C VAL A 897 -1.72 -24.20 29.81
N PHE A 898 -0.41 -23.99 29.78
CA PHE A 898 0.51 -24.69 28.91
C PHE A 898 1.37 -25.62 29.74
N LYS A 899 1.62 -26.81 29.20
CA LYS A 899 2.46 -27.81 29.85
C LYS A 899 3.88 -27.71 29.31
N CYS A 900 4.84 -27.65 30.22
CA CYS A 900 6.26 -27.66 29.89
C CYS A 900 6.83 -29.05 30.18
N THR A 901 7.58 -29.61 29.24
CA THR A 901 8.11 -30.99 29.32
C THR A 901 9.59 -31.04 29.72
N GLY A 902 10.19 -29.89 30.05
CA GLY A 902 11.62 -29.74 30.35
C GLY A 902 12.44 -29.54 29.07
N GLY A 903 12.22 -28.40 28.39
CA GLY A 903 12.87 -28.04 27.13
C GLY A 903 11.98 -27.23 26.17
N SER A 904 10.67 -27.24 26.38
CA SER A 904 9.75 -26.17 25.94
C SER A 904 8.39 -26.28 26.63
N CYS A 905 7.66 -25.18 26.70
CA CYS A 905 6.23 -25.15 26.98
C CYS A 905 5.45 -25.34 25.67
N GLY A 906 4.83 -26.51 25.50
CA GLY A 906 4.21 -26.93 24.23
C GLY A 906 2.81 -26.36 24.01
N ASN A 907 1.97 -27.08 23.26
CA ASN A 907 0.57 -26.72 22.98
C ASN A 907 -0.27 -26.59 24.26
N ALA A 908 -1.36 -25.80 24.18
CA ALA A 908 -2.40 -25.76 25.20
C ALA A 908 -2.90 -27.19 25.48
N HIS A 909 -2.60 -27.70 26.67
CA HIS A 909 -2.77 -29.12 26.94
C HIS A 909 -4.16 -29.38 27.53
N GLY A 910 -5.18 -29.37 26.66
CA GLY A 910 -6.58 -29.49 27.07
C GLY A 910 -6.93 -30.73 27.90
N GLY A 911 -6.15 -31.81 27.81
CA GLY A 911 -6.34 -33.01 28.64
C GLY A 911 -5.99 -32.84 30.12
N ASP A 912 -5.11 -31.89 30.43
CA ASP A 912 -4.61 -31.62 31.80
C ASP A 912 -5.29 -30.38 32.42
N LYS A 913 -6.12 -29.65 31.66
CA LYS A 913 -6.98 -28.56 32.16
C LYS A 913 -8.41 -29.05 32.29
N VAL A 914 -9.04 -28.87 33.44
CA VAL A 914 -10.47 -29.17 33.65
C VAL A 914 -11.24 -27.93 34.10
N ALA A 915 -12.54 -27.89 33.82
CA ALA A 915 -13.40 -26.79 34.26
C ALA A 915 -13.68 -26.86 35.78
N SER A 916 -13.68 -28.07 36.35
CA SER A 916 -13.85 -28.33 37.78
C SER A 916 -13.25 -29.69 38.14
N CYS A 917 -12.86 -29.88 39.40
CA CYS A 917 -12.23 -31.12 39.84
C CYS A 917 -13.26 -32.23 40.09
N THR A 918 -13.11 -33.37 39.42
CA THR A 918 -13.80 -34.62 39.76
C THR A 918 -12.84 -35.64 40.35
N GLY A 919 -13.35 -36.78 40.86
CA GLY A 919 -12.52 -37.81 41.47
C GLY A 919 -11.44 -38.40 40.53
N SER A 920 -11.63 -38.32 39.22
CA SER A 920 -10.65 -38.77 38.21
C SER A 920 -9.66 -37.68 37.78
N ASP A 921 -9.81 -36.45 38.26
CA ASP A 921 -9.01 -35.30 37.81
C ASP A 921 -7.84 -34.99 38.74
N VAL A 922 -7.54 -35.85 39.71
CA VAL A 922 -6.43 -35.65 40.65
C VAL A 922 -5.12 -35.40 39.89
N GLY A 923 -4.47 -34.27 40.16
CA GLY A 923 -3.24 -33.83 39.49
C GLY A 923 -3.46 -33.01 38.20
N LYS A 924 -4.70 -32.85 37.73
CA LYS A 924 -5.04 -31.91 36.66
C LYS A 924 -5.15 -30.48 37.19
N THR A 925 -5.02 -29.53 36.28
CA THR A 925 -5.04 -28.09 36.54
C THR A 925 -6.44 -27.50 36.33
N ILE A 926 -6.77 -26.48 37.12
CA ILE A 926 -7.89 -25.58 36.87
C ILE A 926 -7.40 -24.14 36.89
N ILE A 927 -8.08 -23.28 36.13
CA ILE A 927 -7.82 -21.84 36.13
C ILE A 927 -8.86 -21.19 37.01
N LYS A 928 -8.43 -20.54 38.09
CA LYS A 928 -9.31 -19.67 38.85
C LYS A 928 -9.26 -18.29 38.21
N ALA A 929 -10.40 -17.84 37.71
CA ALA A 929 -10.53 -16.50 37.15
C ALA A 929 -10.09 -15.43 38.16
N ALA A 930 -9.55 -14.32 37.66
CA ALA A 930 -9.16 -13.17 38.48
C ALA A 930 -10.34 -12.70 39.36
N GLN A 931 -10.06 -12.36 40.61
CA GLN A 931 -11.06 -11.85 41.56
C GLN A 931 -10.52 -10.61 42.28
N GLY A 932 -11.09 -9.44 41.95
CA GLY A 932 -10.61 -8.15 42.46
C GLY A 932 -9.20 -7.86 41.95
N ASN A 933 -8.27 -7.55 42.86
CA ASN A 933 -6.86 -7.28 42.54
C ASN A 933 -6.01 -8.56 42.45
N ASN A 934 -6.61 -9.74 42.60
CA ASN A 934 -5.86 -11.00 42.46
C ASN A 934 -5.87 -11.43 41.00
N PRO A 935 -4.70 -11.60 40.36
CA PRO A 935 -4.62 -12.15 39.01
C PRO A 935 -5.18 -13.58 38.97
N ALA A 936 -5.51 -14.04 37.77
CA ALA A 936 -5.88 -15.43 37.55
C ALA A 936 -4.73 -16.36 38.00
N ASN A 937 -5.07 -17.52 38.56
CA ASN A 937 -4.08 -18.46 39.06
C ASN A 937 -4.36 -19.90 38.63
N ILE A 938 -3.32 -20.74 38.66
CA ILE A 938 -3.42 -22.18 38.47
C ILE A 938 -3.63 -22.86 39.81
N GLN A 939 -4.62 -23.73 39.88
CA GLN A 939 -4.81 -24.64 41.00
C GLN A 939 -4.68 -26.09 40.54
N LEU A 940 -4.34 -27.00 41.44
CA LEU A 940 -4.37 -28.45 41.18
C LEU A 940 -5.55 -29.12 41.85
N CYS A 941 -6.16 -30.06 41.15
CA CYS A 941 -7.16 -30.94 41.70
C CYS A 941 -6.53 -31.95 42.66
N THR A 942 -7.01 -31.99 43.91
CA THR A 942 -6.52 -32.90 44.96
C THR A 942 -7.45 -34.08 45.23
N GLY A 943 -8.69 -34.04 44.71
CA GLY A 943 -9.72 -35.05 44.91
C GLY A 943 -11.05 -34.63 44.29
N ALA A 944 -12.11 -35.40 44.56
CA ALA A 944 -13.46 -35.05 44.11
C ALA A 944 -13.87 -33.67 44.67
N SER A 945 -14.02 -32.69 43.77
CA SER A 945 -14.46 -31.32 44.05
C SER A 945 -13.51 -30.41 44.84
N ALA A 946 -12.26 -30.83 45.08
CA ALA A 946 -11.28 -30.01 45.79
C ALA A 946 -10.10 -29.60 44.90
N SER A 947 -9.83 -28.31 44.84
CA SER A 947 -8.62 -27.73 44.25
C SER A 947 -7.81 -26.98 45.31
N ILE A 948 -6.51 -26.82 45.08
CA ILE A 948 -5.62 -26.07 45.97
C ILE A 948 -4.70 -25.15 45.18
N ASP A 949 -4.42 -23.97 45.75
CA ASP A 949 -3.36 -23.09 45.28
C ASP A 949 -2.00 -23.73 45.59
N ILE A 950 -1.17 -23.95 44.58
CA ILE A 950 0.20 -24.41 44.79
C ILE A 950 1.09 -23.19 45.01
N THR A 951 1.74 -23.11 46.17
CA THR A 951 2.61 -22.00 46.57
C THR A 951 4.08 -22.36 46.47
N ASN A 952 4.97 -21.36 46.53
CA ASN A 952 6.43 -21.56 46.56
C ASN A 952 6.99 -21.93 47.95
N THR A 953 6.16 -21.88 49.00
CA THR A 953 6.58 -22.13 50.38
C THR A 953 6.38 -23.59 50.82
N GLN A 954 5.64 -24.38 50.04
CA GLN A 954 5.28 -25.75 50.39
C GLN A 954 5.46 -26.66 49.18
N ALA A 955 5.83 -27.91 49.46
CA ALA A 955 5.79 -28.98 48.47
C ALA A 955 4.49 -29.77 48.66
N TYR A 956 3.76 -29.99 47.57
CA TYR A 956 2.47 -30.67 47.58
C TYR A 956 2.63 -32.05 46.95
N TYR A 957 2.14 -33.09 47.63
CA TYR A 957 2.16 -34.47 47.14
C TYR A 957 0.73 -34.88 46.83
N ILE A 958 0.42 -35.04 45.54
CA ILE A 958 -0.97 -35.25 45.07
C ILE A 958 -1.09 -36.60 44.37
N GLY A 959 -2.16 -37.34 44.68
CA GLY A 959 -2.49 -38.64 44.08
C GLY A 959 -2.00 -39.87 44.85
N ASN A 960 -2.46 -41.06 44.41
CA ASN A 960 -2.10 -42.35 45.01
C ASN A 960 -0.63 -42.76 44.75
N ASN A 961 -0.06 -42.24 43.67
CA ASN A 961 1.38 -42.26 43.40
C ASN A 961 1.86 -40.81 43.52
N PRO A 962 2.20 -40.35 44.74
CA PRO A 962 2.31 -38.93 45.03
C PRO A 962 3.39 -38.25 44.17
N ILE A 963 2.96 -37.33 43.30
CA ILE A 963 3.84 -36.46 42.53
C ILE A 963 4.07 -35.18 43.34
N LYS A 964 5.34 -34.74 43.44
CA LYS A 964 5.72 -33.49 44.12
C LYS A 964 5.47 -32.30 43.20
N TYR A 965 4.65 -31.35 43.64
CA TYR A 965 4.39 -30.08 42.98
C TYR A 965 4.88 -28.92 43.84
N VAL A 966 5.39 -27.88 43.20
CA VAL A 966 5.75 -26.60 43.81
C VAL A 966 5.19 -25.49 42.92
N GLY A 967 4.84 -24.33 43.48
CA GLY A 967 4.32 -23.19 42.73
C GLY A 967 5.26 -22.00 42.81
N ASN A 968 5.07 -20.97 41.98
CA ASN A 968 5.71 -19.67 42.20
C ASN A 968 4.87 -18.80 43.16
N VAL A 969 5.38 -17.62 43.52
CA VAL A 969 4.68 -16.66 44.41
C VAL A 969 3.35 -16.20 43.80
N GLU A 970 3.34 -15.95 42.50
CA GLU A 970 2.19 -15.43 41.75
C GLU A 970 1.14 -16.50 41.44
N LYS A 971 1.45 -17.78 41.71
CA LYS A 971 0.60 -18.94 41.41
C LYS A 971 0.24 -19.08 39.93
N THR A 972 1.09 -18.54 39.06
CA THR A 972 1.01 -18.63 37.59
C THR A 972 1.85 -19.77 37.04
N VAL A 973 2.68 -20.39 37.86
CA VAL A 973 3.60 -21.47 37.48
C VAL A 973 3.54 -22.60 38.50
N ILE A 974 3.46 -23.83 38.01
CA ILE A 974 3.55 -25.05 38.82
C ILE A 974 4.65 -25.93 38.26
N GLY A 975 5.73 -26.13 39.01
CA GLY A 975 6.80 -27.05 38.63
C GLY A 975 6.64 -28.43 39.23
N LEU A 976 7.18 -29.40 38.50
CA LEU A 976 7.38 -30.79 38.90
C LEU A 976 8.87 -30.98 39.17
N PRO A 977 9.38 -30.52 40.33
CA PRO A 977 10.80 -30.62 40.63
C PRO A 977 11.23 -32.09 40.58
N ILE A 978 12.34 -32.34 39.90
CA ILE A 978 12.98 -33.66 39.90
C ILE A 978 13.37 -33.96 41.36
N PRO A 979 13.00 -35.12 41.93
CA PRO A 979 13.39 -35.48 43.28
C PRO A 979 14.88 -35.27 43.45
N GLU A 980 15.30 -34.60 44.53
CA GLU A 980 16.70 -34.37 44.89
C GLU A 980 17.41 -35.70 45.14
N ASN A 981 17.69 -36.45 44.09
CA ASN A 981 18.52 -37.64 44.13
C ASN A 981 19.91 -37.23 43.62
N LYS A 982 20.88 -37.27 44.55
CA LYS A 982 22.35 -37.27 44.39
C LYS A 982 23.13 -35.96 44.20
N LEU A 983 22.54 -34.80 43.89
CA LEU A 983 23.36 -33.59 43.63
C LEU A 983 24.09 -33.02 44.87
N GLU A 984 23.64 -33.30 46.10
CA GLU A 984 24.30 -32.80 47.34
C GLU A 984 24.96 -33.86 48.22
N LEU A 985 24.82 -35.16 47.90
CA LEU A 985 25.40 -36.22 48.73
C LEU A 985 26.86 -36.58 48.39
N GLU A 986 27.37 -36.31 47.19
CA GLU A 986 28.75 -36.68 46.84
C GLU A 986 29.81 -35.65 47.29
N SER A 987 29.44 -34.38 47.51
CA SER A 987 30.35 -33.35 48.04
C SER A 987 30.37 -33.30 49.59
N SER A 988 29.28 -33.69 50.25
CA SER A 988 29.16 -33.70 51.72
C SER A 988 29.63 -35.01 52.38
N LEU A 989 29.73 -36.12 51.65
CA LEU A 989 30.18 -37.42 52.19
C LEU A 989 31.69 -37.55 52.43
N LYS A 990 32.52 -36.53 52.12
CA LYS A 990 33.95 -36.52 52.50
C LYS A 990 34.24 -35.90 53.87
N TYR A 991 33.27 -35.30 54.56
CA TYR A 991 33.54 -34.57 55.81
C TYR A 991 32.85 -35.07 57.09
N ASN A 992 32.02 -36.12 57.05
CA ASN A 992 31.33 -36.60 58.26
C ASN A 992 31.27 -38.12 58.45
N LYS A 993 32.40 -38.81 58.23
CA LYS A 993 32.57 -40.22 58.64
C LYS A 993 33.06 -40.33 60.10
N LYS A 994 32.44 -39.60 61.05
CA LYS A 994 32.72 -39.78 62.49
C LYS A 994 31.62 -39.27 63.42
N ARG A 995 30.38 -39.73 63.26
CA ARG A 995 29.38 -39.86 64.33
C ARG A 995 28.08 -40.37 63.71
N ILE A 996 27.74 -41.62 64.01
CA ILE A 996 26.40 -42.19 64.25
C ILE A 996 26.63 -43.71 64.21
N SER A 997 27.15 -44.19 65.34
CA SER A 997 27.02 -45.56 65.81
C SER A 997 26.52 -45.35 67.23
N ASN A 998 25.19 -45.33 67.39
CA ASN A 998 24.43 -45.58 68.62
C ASN A 998 23.01 -45.04 68.40
N CYS A 999 22.13 -45.91 67.91
CA CYS A 999 20.86 -46.27 68.57
C CYS A 999 20.06 -47.18 67.63
N LEU A 1000 20.03 -48.45 68.01
CA LEU A 1000 18.81 -49.26 68.06
C LEU A 1000 17.76 -48.59 68.96
#